data_AF-A0A7S2DU43-F1
#
_entry.id   AF-A0A7S2DU43-F1
#
_cell.length_a   1.000
_cell.length_b   1.000
_cell.length_c   1.000
_cell.angle_alpha   90.00
_cell.angle_beta   90.00
_cell.angle_gamma   90.00
#
_symmetry.space_group_name_H-M   'P 1'
#
loop_
_entity.id
_entity.type
_entity.pdbx_description
1 polymer ?
#
loop_
_entity_poly.entity_id
_entity_poly.type
_entity_poly.pdbx_seq_one_letter_code
_entity_poly.pdbx_strand_id
1 'polypeptide(L)'
;GNPQKDEATGMTRLECKVVASGKTGFVTMLGNQGTAYLEAITPFSTFASAMDKTMTESQKSINQVSNLMKTKLAELAKVTAGAKGPLVDARTEMAKLRGKVTAATTTFDSLRKKVMIAKAEFAKKEAAEKNAHIEAREKKAADAVLAEAALKVEAMEASLKAMEEVTQPLMALQGADLDAFATPLSVLEQAEKLQVEIKSGVSSARAAIKEGLGKLPKVTKGPMLEAKKEMAKMEGRAGAVERKCAKVMESTLKSCQAIVDARYSEAAMAFREQVQSKGVTAEDLFTSLVQKGEDRISTEDFCKHLDSMASLSFPPEHSRLLCKHIEVGGVGRRKFLALLQQYYVVVRSIAITDDFEISKAKTIRKADTDEVIEVLEGPRSDSKGMTRVRGRSMIDGQEGWITVSGNQGTPFLQEMEKPYYSCYEEVALQSSFESGVEDTIRPLKVDEVIELLEGPRKESFSPIVRVRVKAVSDGATGWLTAKNSKGATFAEPDGQYYSCATSVAMTDEMDIKNCKVVRKLESGEVFAVLEGPVDDKESGITRVKGKAMKDEKEGWITIKGNAGTVYAEASTKHYSVTDEVPLQKLFANVDAEAIRVLEKGEALLAIEGPKEMAVSPALRVKGRALSDGAIGWVTLKGENMRPWSPYFNCLKAAPLHEALEAGGAVVVRQIAVGEVVELLEGPTKDAGQESRMKVRAEKDGAIGWVTVKSSGGVKFFES
;
A
#
# COMPACT_ATOMS: atom_id res chain seq x y z
N GLY A 1 57.97 15.33 -55.21
CA GLY A 1 56.71 14.73 -54.71
C GLY A 1 56.37 15.30 -53.34
N ASN A 2 55.45 14.67 -52.61
CA ASN A 2 55.23 14.92 -51.18
C ASN A 2 56.08 13.94 -50.36
N PRO A 3 56.58 14.30 -49.16
CA PRO A 3 57.28 13.36 -48.30
C PRO A 3 56.39 12.17 -47.94
N GLN A 4 56.91 10.95 -48.07
CA GLN A 4 56.21 9.71 -47.77
C GLN A 4 57.04 8.87 -46.82
N LYS A 5 56.40 8.25 -45.82
CA LYS A 5 57.06 7.31 -44.93
C LYS A 5 57.08 5.93 -45.59
N ASP A 6 58.27 5.38 -45.74
CA ASP A 6 58.49 4.01 -46.21
C ASP A 6 58.22 3.06 -45.03
N GLU A 7 57.12 2.30 -45.09
CA GLU A 7 56.68 1.45 -43.97
C GLU A 7 57.64 0.30 -43.66
N ALA A 8 58.38 -0.19 -44.67
CA ALA A 8 59.32 -1.29 -44.50
C ALA A 8 60.60 -0.85 -43.76
N THR A 9 61.04 0.38 -44.00
CA THR A 9 62.32 0.88 -43.44
C THR A 9 62.14 1.91 -42.32
N GLY A 10 60.93 2.45 -42.14
CA GLY A 10 60.64 3.53 -41.21
C GLY A 10 61.19 4.90 -41.62
N MET A 11 61.85 5.00 -42.78
CA MET A 11 62.47 6.24 -43.29
C MET A 11 61.43 7.14 -43.98
N THR A 12 61.59 8.46 -43.89
CA THR A 12 60.81 9.40 -44.69
C THR A 12 61.56 9.71 -45.98
N ARG A 13 60.95 9.43 -47.13
CA ARG A 13 61.55 9.62 -48.46
C ARG A 13 60.73 10.60 -49.29
N LEU A 14 61.40 11.30 -50.19
CA LEU A 14 60.81 12.28 -51.09
C LEU A 14 61.27 11.99 -52.50
N GLU A 15 60.33 11.89 -53.43
CA GLU A 15 60.69 11.84 -54.84
C GLU A 15 61.19 13.22 -55.27
N CYS A 16 62.45 13.29 -55.69
CA CYS A 16 63.11 14.51 -56.10
C CYS A 16 63.65 14.35 -57.51
N LYS A 17 63.57 15.44 -58.28
CA LYS A 17 64.35 15.60 -59.51
C LYS A 17 65.63 16.34 -59.17
N VAL A 18 66.77 15.71 -59.38
CA VAL A 18 68.09 16.33 -59.15
C VAL A 18 68.32 17.36 -60.25
N VAL A 19 68.39 18.64 -59.88
CA VAL A 19 68.41 19.78 -60.84
C VAL A 19 69.59 19.68 -61.82
N ALA A 20 70.77 19.30 -61.34
CA ALA A 20 71.98 19.24 -62.17
C ALA A 20 71.99 18.09 -63.19
N SER A 21 71.31 16.97 -62.90
CA SER A 21 71.36 15.77 -63.74
C SER A 21 70.03 15.43 -64.41
N GLY A 22 68.95 16.13 -64.05
CA GLY A 22 67.59 15.89 -64.54
C GLY A 22 66.97 14.56 -64.11
N LYS A 23 67.70 13.70 -63.38
CA LYS A 23 67.24 12.38 -62.93
C LYS A 23 66.23 12.53 -61.78
N THR A 24 65.20 11.70 -61.81
CA THR A 24 64.16 11.65 -60.78
C THR A 24 64.30 10.37 -59.98
N GLY A 25 64.19 10.44 -58.65
CA GLY A 25 64.25 9.29 -57.77
C GLY A 25 63.95 9.64 -56.31
N PHE A 26 63.83 8.62 -55.47
CA PHE A 26 63.51 8.79 -54.05
C PHE A 26 64.76 9.00 -53.20
N VAL A 27 64.84 10.17 -52.58
CA VAL A 27 65.88 10.53 -51.61
C VAL A 27 65.35 10.43 -50.19
N THR A 28 66.20 10.00 -49.26
CA THR A 28 65.85 9.94 -47.84
C THR A 28 65.91 11.34 -47.25
N MET A 29 64.79 11.81 -46.69
CA MET A 29 64.73 13.05 -45.92
C MET A 29 65.06 12.82 -44.44
N LEU A 30 64.51 11.76 -43.86
CA LEU A 30 64.70 11.42 -42.45
C LEU A 30 64.99 9.92 -42.32
N GLY A 31 66.08 9.57 -41.65
CA GLY A 31 66.44 8.19 -41.32
C GLY A 31 65.52 7.58 -40.27
N ASN A 32 65.59 6.26 -40.10
CA ASN A 32 64.77 5.49 -39.17
C ASN A 32 65.03 5.83 -37.68
N GLN A 33 66.17 6.43 -37.35
CA GLN A 33 66.51 6.94 -36.01
C GLN A 33 66.41 8.47 -35.89
N GLY A 34 65.79 9.16 -36.85
CA GLY A 34 65.54 10.60 -36.78
C GLY A 34 66.65 11.49 -37.34
N THR A 35 67.73 10.92 -37.88
CA THR A 35 68.77 11.69 -38.59
C THR A 35 68.19 12.35 -39.84
N ALA A 36 68.24 13.68 -39.94
CA ALA A 36 67.82 14.41 -41.12
C ALA A 36 68.91 14.41 -42.20
N TYR A 37 68.58 13.92 -43.40
CA TYR A 37 69.48 13.83 -44.56
C TYR A 37 69.14 14.86 -45.64
N LEU A 38 67.89 15.33 -45.67
CA LEU A 38 67.44 16.36 -46.60
C LEU A 38 66.34 17.18 -45.94
N GLU A 39 66.55 18.49 -45.87
CA GLU A 39 65.56 19.45 -45.35
C GLU A 39 65.13 20.41 -46.45
N ALA A 40 63.86 20.81 -46.42
CA ALA A 40 63.34 21.82 -47.32
C ALA A 40 63.86 23.19 -46.90
N ILE A 41 64.66 23.83 -47.76
CA ILE A 41 65.09 25.22 -47.56
C ILE A 41 63.93 26.13 -47.99
N THR A 42 63.43 26.93 -47.05
CA THR A 42 62.43 27.97 -47.29
C THR A 42 63.08 29.33 -47.07
N PRO A 43 62.58 30.41 -47.70
CA PRO A 43 63.08 31.76 -47.42
C PRO A 43 63.08 32.10 -45.92
N PHE A 44 62.07 31.61 -45.18
CA PHE A 44 61.99 31.78 -43.74
C PHE A 44 63.04 30.96 -42.97
N SER A 45 63.27 29.69 -43.32
CA SER A 45 64.31 28.89 -42.63
C SER A 45 65.71 29.43 -42.90
N THR A 46 65.97 29.93 -44.12
CA THR A 46 67.21 30.64 -44.43
C THR A 46 67.37 31.92 -43.60
N PHE A 47 66.31 32.75 -43.52
CA PHE A 47 66.31 33.95 -42.68
C PHE A 47 66.54 33.61 -41.20
N ALA A 48 65.82 32.61 -40.67
CA ALA A 48 65.92 32.18 -39.28
C ALA A 48 67.32 31.67 -38.93
N SER A 49 67.92 30.84 -39.80
CA SER A 49 69.29 30.35 -39.60
C SER A 49 70.32 31.48 -39.65
N ALA A 50 70.18 32.43 -40.59
CA ALA A 50 71.06 33.59 -40.68
C ALA A 50 70.94 34.48 -39.43
N MET A 51 69.71 34.78 -38.99
CA MET A 51 69.43 35.53 -37.78
C MET A 51 69.99 34.82 -36.53
N ASP A 52 69.74 33.52 -36.35
CA ASP A 52 70.25 32.75 -35.21
C ASP A 52 71.79 32.76 -35.16
N LYS A 53 72.44 32.68 -36.33
CA LYS A 53 73.90 32.80 -36.44
C LYS A 53 74.38 34.19 -35.99
N THR A 54 73.78 35.26 -36.51
CA THR A 54 74.11 36.64 -36.11
C THR A 54 73.85 36.88 -34.62
N MET A 55 72.77 36.33 -34.06
CA MET A 55 72.49 36.38 -32.63
C MET A 55 73.57 35.64 -31.82
N THR A 56 73.96 34.45 -32.25
CA THR A 56 75.00 33.65 -31.56
C THR A 56 76.35 34.38 -31.57
N GLU A 57 76.73 34.97 -32.71
CA GLU A 57 77.94 35.78 -32.84
C GLU A 57 77.89 37.02 -31.94
N SER A 58 76.76 37.74 -31.94
CA SER A 58 76.54 38.91 -31.08
C SER A 58 76.62 38.56 -29.59
N GLN A 59 76.01 37.45 -29.18
CA GLN A 59 76.11 36.94 -27.81
C GLN A 59 77.56 36.62 -27.43
N LYS A 60 78.32 36.00 -28.35
CA LYS A 60 79.73 35.68 -28.13
C LYS A 60 80.55 36.96 -27.92
N SER A 61 80.32 38.00 -28.73
CA SER A 61 80.97 39.30 -28.57
C SER A 61 80.61 39.97 -27.25
N ILE A 62 79.33 39.99 -26.87
CA ILE A 62 78.87 40.52 -25.57
C ILE A 62 79.52 39.76 -24.41
N ASN A 63 79.60 38.43 -24.51
CA ASN A 63 80.23 37.59 -23.48
C ASN A 63 81.74 37.82 -23.39
N GLN A 64 82.43 38.02 -24.51
CA GLN A 64 83.85 38.36 -24.53
C GLN A 64 84.11 39.68 -23.81
N VAL A 65 83.33 40.73 -24.11
CA VAL A 65 83.44 42.03 -23.43
C VAL A 65 83.08 41.92 -21.96
N SER A 66 82.01 41.21 -21.62
CA SER A 66 81.58 40.95 -20.23
C SER A 66 82.66 40.22 -19.42
N ASN A 67 83.29 39.19 -20.01
CA ASN A 67 84.38 38.45 -19.37
C ASN A 67 85.63 39.31 -19.22
N LEU A 68 86.04 40.06 -20.25
CA LEU A 68 87.15 41.00 -20.16
C LEU A 68 86.89 42.02 -19.04
N MET A 69 85.68 42.55 -18.98
CA MET A 69 85.25 43.50 -17.96
C MET A 69 85.37 42.93 -16.56
N LYS A 70 84.90 41.69 -16.37
CA LYS A 70 84.99 40.96 -15.09
C LYS A 70 86.44 40.74 -14.68
N THR A 71 87.30 40.31 -15.61
CA THR A 71 88.74 40.08 -15.36
C THR A 71 89.44 41.38 -14.98
N LYS A 72 89.24 42.47 -15.74
CA LYS A 72 89.90 43.76 -15.47
C LYS A 72 89.41 44.43 -14.19
N LEU A 73 88.11 44.35 -13.88
CA LEU A 73 87.60 44.82 -12.58
C LEU A 73 88.16 44.01 -11.41
N ALA A 74 88.40 42.71 -11.57
CA ALA A 74 89.03 41.87 -10.56
C ALA A 74 90.52 42.18 -10.38
N GLU A 75 91.26 42.45 -11.46
CA GLU A 75 92.65 42.93 -11.41
C GLU A 75 92.74 44.28 -10.68
N LEU A 76 91.86 45.23 -11.00
CA LEU A 76 91.78 46.57 -10.38
C LEU A 76 91.22 46.54 -8.95
N ALA A 77 90.60 45.44 -8.51
CA ALA A 77 90.12 45.28 -7.14
C ALA A 77 91.27 45.15 -6.12
N LYS A 78 92.49 44.82 -6.58
CA LYS A 78 93.70 44.70 -5.75
C LYS A 78 94.33 46.05 -5.38
N VAL A 79 93.80 47.17 -5.88
CA VAL A 79 94.20 48.53 -5.51
C VAL A 79 93.57 48.90 -4.16
N THR A 80 94.39 49.35 -3.21
CA THR A 80 94.02 49.67 -1.83
C THR A 80 92.93 50.76 -1.77
N ALA A 81 91.89 50.53 -0.96
CA ALA A 81 90.82 51.52 -0.76
C ALA A 81 91.40 52.82 -0.17
N GLY A 82 91.14 53.95 -0.84
CA GLY A 82 91.64 55.28 -0.43
C GLY A 82 92.93 55.74 -1.12
N ALA A 83 93.53 54.94 -2.00
CA ALA A 83 94.64 55.40 -2.83
C ALA A 83 94.17 56.44 -3.87
N LYS A 84 95.02 57.43 -4.21
CA LYS A 84 94.80 58.38 -5.31
C LYS A 84 95.80 58.09 -6.43
N GLY A 85 95.33 57.99 -7.67
CA GLY A 85 96.19 57.79 -8.85
C GLY A 85 95.47 57.15 -10.05
N PRO A 86 96.15 57.04 -11.21
CA PRO A 86 95.54 56.68 -12.50
C PRO A 86 94.78 55.33 -12.52
N LEU A 87 95.15 54.38 -11.65
CA LEU A 87 94.47 53.08 -11.56
C LEU A 87 93.09 53.15 -10.86
N VAL A 88 92.88 54.12 -9.97
CA VAL A 88 91.58 54.37 -9.32
C VAL A 88 90.62 55.06 -10.29
N ASP A 89 91.14 55.97 -11.12
CA ASP A 89 90.39 56.60 -12.21
C ASP A 89 89.99 55.55 -13.26
N ALA A 90 90.92 54.66 -13.64
CA ALA A 90 90.63 53.54 -14.53
C ALA A 90 89.57 52.59 -13.95
N ARG A 91 89.61 52.29 -12.64
CA ARG A 91 88.57 51.47 -11.97
C ARG A 91 87.21 52.16 -11.98
N THR A 92 87.16 53.47 -11.79
CA THR A 92 85.93 54.27 -11.80
C THR A 92 85.31 54.32 -13.20
N GLU A 93 86.11 54.56 -14.23
CA GLU A 93 85.66 54.51 -15.63
C GLU A 93 85.23 53.11 -16.06
N MET A 94 85.96 52.07 -15.64
CA MET A 94 85.54 50.69 -15.85
C MET A 94 84.20 50.41 -15.12
N ALA A 95 84.00 50.85 -13.88
CA ALA A 95 82.71 50.68 -13.20
C ALA A 95 81.55 51.33 -13.98
N LYS A 96 81.76 52.50 -14.62
CA LYS A 96 80.76 53.13 -15.51
C LYS A 96 80.48 52.30 -16.77
N LEU A 97 81.53 51.75 -17.41
CA LEU A 97 81.37 50.90 -18.59
C LEU A 97 80.67 49.56 -18.27
N ARG A 98 80.83 49.03 -17.05
CA ARG A 98 80.15 47.80 -16.60
C ARG A 98 78.63 47.93 -16.72
N GLY A 99 78.06 49.08 -16.33
CA GLY A 99 76.63 49.34 -16.46
C GLY A 99 76.14 49.26 -17.91
N LYS A 100 76.93 49.76 -18.87
CA LYS A 100 76.62 49.65 -20.31
C LYS A 100 76.68 48.23 -20.82
N VAL A 101 77.67 47.44 -20.38
CA VAL A 101 77.78 46.01 -20.73
C VAL A 101 76.61 45.22 -20.17
N THR A 102 76.22 45.46 -18.91
CA THR A 102 75.04 44.83 -18.31
C THR A 102 73.75 45.19 -19.05
N ALA A 103 73.55 46.46 -19.40
CA ALA A 103 72.39 46.89 -20.19
C ALA A 103 72.34 46.23 -21.58
N ALA A 104 73.50 46.09 -22.25
CA ALA A 104 73.59 45.39 -23.53
C ALA A 104 73.25 43.89 -23.39
N THR A 105 73.75 43.22 -22.35
CA THR A 105 73.40 41.81 -22.07
C THR A 105 71.90 41.65 -21.84
N THR A 106 71.29 42.46 -20.97
CA THR A 106 69.84 42.36 -20.68
C THR A 106 68.98 42.66 -21.91
N THR A 107 69.38 43.65 -22.72
CA THR A 107 68.67 43.99 -23.97
C THR A 107 68.75 42.84 -24.96
N PHE A 108 69.93 42.22 -25.10
CA PHE A 108 70.14 41.09 -25.98
C PHE A 108 69.35 39.84 -25.54
N ASP A 109 69.33 39.53 -24.24
CA ASP A 109 68.54 38.43 -23.69
C ASP A 109 67.03 38.63 -23.92
N SER A 110 66.54 39.86 -23.76
CA SER A 110 65.15 40.22 -24.07
C SER A 110 64.81 40.04 -25.55
N LEU A 111 65.70 40.50 -26.45
CA LEU A 111 65.56 40.30 -27.89
C LEU A 111 65.53 38.80 -28.24
N ARG A 112 66.44 38.01 -27.66
CA ARG A 112 66.49 36.55 -27.84
C ARG A 112 65.19 35.89 -27.42
N LYS A 113 64.62 36.27 -26.26
CA LYS A 113 63.33 35.75 -25.80
C LYS A 113 62.19 36.10 -26.77
N LYS A 114 62.14 37.34 -27.27
CA LYS A 114 61.13 37.77 -28.26
C LYS A 114 61.24 36.99 -29.55
N VAL A 115 62.46 36.77 -30.05
CA VAL A 115 62.71 35.98 -31.26
C VAL A 115 62.26 34.52 -31.07
N MET A 116 62.55 33.91 -29.92
CA MET A 116 62.06 32.55 -29.63
C MET A 116 60.53 32.46 -29.64
N ILE A 117 59.84 33.41 -28.99
CA ILE A 117 58.37 33.47 -28.98
C ILE A 117 57.83 33.65 -30.41
N ALA A 118 58.38 34.60 -31.17
CA ALA A 118 57.94 34.88 -32.53
C ALA A 118 58.13 33.66 -33.47
N LYS A 119 59.23 32.89 -33.32
CA LYS A 119 59.45 31.65 -34.09
C LYS A 119 58.43 30.58 -33.71
N ALA A 120 58.11 30.43 -32.42
CA ALA A 120 57.09 29.48 -31.96
C ALA A 120 55.69 29.88 -32.46
N GLU A 121 55.35 31.17 -32.43
CA GLU A 121 54.09 31.71 -32.95
C GLU A 121 53.98 31.54 -34.47
N PHE A 122 55.06 31.80 -35.21
CA PHE A 122 55.10 31.56 -36.65
C PHE A 122 54.83 30.09 -36.98
N ALA A 123 55.53 29.16 -36.33
CA ALA A 123 55.32 27.72 -36.53
C ALA A 123 53.88 27.30 -36.19
N LYS A 124 53.31 27.86 -35.11
CA LYS A 124 51.90 27.64 -34.74
C LYS A 124 50.93 28.18 -35.80
N LYS A 125 51.16 29.40 -36.31
CA LYS A 125 50.31 30.05 -37.31
C LYS A 125 50.40 29.33 -38.66
N GLU A 126 51.60 28.96 -39.09
CA GLU A 126 51.82 28.21 -40.32
C GLU A 126 51.13 26.84 -40.27
N ALA A 127 51.26 26.12 -39.14
CA ALA A 127 50.55 24.86 -38.93
C ALA A 127 49.03 25.03 -38.95
N ALA A 128 48.52 26.10 -38.32
CA ALA A 128 47.09 26.44 -38.33
C ALA A 128 46.59 26.76 -39.75
N GLU A 129 47.32 27.55 -40.53
CA GLU A 129 46.95 27.89 -41.91
C GLU A 129 46.98 26.65 -42.84
N LYS A 130 47.99 25.78 -42.71
CA LYS A 130 48.06 24.52 -43.46
C LYS A 130 46.88 23.60 -43.14
N ASN A 131 46.48 23.54 -41.87
CA ASN A 131 45.38 22.70 -41.40
C ASN A 131 44.00 23.37 -41.53
N ALA A 132 43.91 24.67 -41.85
CA ALA A 132 42.65 25.40 -41.87
C ALA A 132 41.61 24.78 -42.81
N HIS A 133 42.05 24.27 -43.97
CA HIS A 133 41.14 23.58 -44.90
C HIS A 133 40.65 22.22 -44.37
N ILE A 134 41.50 21.52 -43.60
CA ILE A 134 41.16 20.24 -42.94
C ILE A 134 40.16 20.52 -41.82
N GLU A 135 40.45 21.50 -40.96
CA GLU A 135 39.55 21.92 -39.88
C GLU A 135 38.20 22.41 -40.42
N ALA A 136 38.19 23.17 -41.52
CA ALA A 136 36.95 23.60 -42.17
C ALA A 136 36.13 22.42 -42.72
N ARG A 137 36.80 21.42 -43.32
CA ARG A 137 36.15 20.19 -43.81
C ARG A 137 35.62 19.34 -42.65
N GLU A 138 36.42 19.15 -41.61
CA GLU A 138 36.04 18.41 -40.40
C GLU A 138 34.89 19.09 -39.67
N LYS A 139 34.88 20.43 -39.60
CA LYS A 139 33.77 21.19 -39.03
C LYS A 139 32.48 20.96 -39.82
N LYS A 140 32.51 21.02 -41.16
CA LYS A 140 31.33 20.74 -41.98
C LYS A 140 30.80 19.31 -41.78
N ALA A 141 31.69 18.34 -41.62
CA ALA A 141 31.31 16.96 -41.32
C ALA A 141 30.74 16.81 -39.90
N ALA A 142 31.34 17.46 -38.90
CA ALA A 142 30.85 17.52 -37.53
C ALA A 142 29.45 18.15 -37.46
N ASP A 143 29.23 19.28 -38.12
CA ASP A 143 27.93 19.96 -38.18
C ASP A 143 26.86 19.05 -38.83
N ALA A 144 27.22 18.34 -39.91
CA ALA A 144 26.31 17.38 -40.56
C ALA A 144 25.94 16.19 -39.67
N VAL A 145 26.88 15.71 -38.84
CA VAL A 145 26.62 14.62 -37.88
C VAL A 145 25.76 15.09 -36.70
N LEU A 146 25.88 16.36 -36.30
CA LEU A 146 25.09 16.96 -35.21
C LEU A 146 23.67 17.34 -35.62
N ALA A 147 23.45 17.68 -36.89
CA ALA A 147 22.21 18.31 -37.36
C ALA A 147 20.95 17.53 -36.96
N GLU A 148 20.93 16.21 -37.18
CA GLU A 148 19.76 15.39 -36.87
C GLU A 148 19.48 15.31 -35.36
N ALA A 149 20.52 15.08 -34.55
CA ALA A 149 20.39 15.05 -33.10
C ALA A 149 19.94 16.41 -32.55
N ALA A 150 20.48 17.51 -33.07
CA ALA A 150 20.10 18.86 -32.69
C ALA A 150 18.62 19.14 -32.96
N LEU A 151 18.13 18.78 -34.15
CA LEU A 151 16.71 18.95 -34.52
C LEU A 151 15.77 18.16 -33.58
N LYS A 152 16.14 16.92 -33.22
CA LYS A 152 15.33 16.10 -32.30
C LYS A 152 15.34 16.63 -30.87
N VAL A 153 16.48 17.13 -30.41
CA VAL A 153 16.63 17.76 -29.09
C VAL A 153 15.81 19.05 -29.01
N GLU A 154 15.83 19.88 -30.05
CA GLU A 154 15.01 21.10 -30.12
C GLU A 154 13.52 20.77 -30.13
N ALA A 155 13.10 19.75 -30.88
CA ALA A 155 11.69 19.33 -30.93
C ALA A 155 11.15 18.84 -29.57
N MET A 156 11.93 18.02 -28.84
CA MET A 156 11.51 17.56 -27.51
C MET A 156 11.49 18.69 -26.47
N GLU A 157 12.41 19.66 -26.57
CA GLU A 157 12.41 20.85 -25.70
C GLU A 157 11.24 21.79 -25.99
N ALA A 158 10.88 21.96 -27.27
CA ALA A 158 9.69 22.70 -27.65
C ALA A 158 8.41 22.03 -27.10
N SER A 159 8.34 20.70 -27.13
CA SER A 159 7.22 19.95 -26.55
C SER A 159 7.15 20.10 -25.02
N LEU A 160 8.30 20.09 -24.33
CA LEU A 160 8.37 20.38 -22.90
C LEU A 160 7.89 21.80 -22.58
N LYS A 161 8.35 22.80 -23.36
CA LYS A 161 7.94 24.18 -23.18
C LYS A 161 6.42 24.34 -23.36
N ALA A 162 5.84 23.71 -24.37
CA ALA A 162 4.39 23.69 -24.58
C ALA A 162 3.66 23.06 -23.39
N MET A 163 4.21 21.99 -22.80
CA MET A 163 3.64 21.37 -21.60
C MET A 163 3.67 22.32 -20.41
N GLU A 164 4.79 23.00 -20.18
CA GLU A 164 4.92 24.00 -19.12
C GLU A 164 3.92 25.15 -19.29
N GLU A 165 3.75 25.66 -20.51
CA GLU A 165 2.80 26.75 -20.82
C GLU A 165 1.34 26.34 -20.57
N VAL A 166 0.97 25.10 -20.92
CA VAL A 166 -0.40 24.58 -20.72
C VAL A 166 -0.70 24.29 -19.24
N THR A 167 0.27 23.77 -18.49
CA THR A 167 0.02 23.36 -17.09
C THR A 167 0.25 24.45 -16.07
N GLN A 168 1.05 25.47 -16.37
CA GLN A 168 1.37 26.58 -15.46
C GLN A 168 0.13 27.29 -14.89
N PRO A 169 -0.94 27.58 -15.67
CA PRO A 169 -2.14 28.23 -15.14
C PRO A 169 -2.83 27.44 -14.03
N LEU A 170 -2.75 26.09 -14.06
CA LEU A 170 -3.32 25.23 -13.03
C LEU A 170 -2.35 25.05 -11.85
N MET A 171 -1.06 24.80 -12.14
CA MET A 171 -0.04 24.51 -11.14
C MET A 171 0.31 25.71 -10.24
N ALA A 172 0.02 26.93 -10.69
CA ALA A 172 0.27 28.16 -9.93
C ALA A 172 -0.81 28.46 -8.88
N LEU A 173 -1.97 27.80 -8.95
CA LEU A 173 -3.13 28.09 -8.11
C LEU A 173 -3.15 27.23 -6.83
N GLN A 174 -3.76 27.77 -5.77
CA GLN A 174 -3.98 27.10 -4.50
C GLN A 174 -5.30 27.56 -3.88
N GLY A 175 -5.87 26.75 -2.98
CA GLY A 175 -7.08 27.09 -2.24
C GLY A 175 -8.25 27.46 -3.16
N ALA A 176 -8.97 28.52 -2.82
CA ALA A 176 -10.17 28.95 -3.53
C ALA A 176 -9.95 29.24 -5.02
N ASP A 177 -8.77 29.75 -5.40
CA ASP A 177 -8.47 30.01 -6.82
C ASP A 177 -8.31 28.71 -7.62
N LEU A 178 -7.74 27.67 -7.00
CA LEU A 178 -7.64 26.34 -7.60
C LEU A 178 -9.02 25.69 -7.70
N ASP A 179 -9.84 25.81 -6.64
CA ASP A 179 -11.21 25.28 -6.59
C ASP A 179 -12.15 25.95 -7.61
N ALA A 180 -11.82 27.16 -8.06
CA ALA A 180 -12.56 27.90 -9.08
C ALA A 180 -12.02 27.71 -10.50
N PHE A 181 -10.90 26.99 -10.69
CA PHE A 181 -10.30 26.82 -12.01
C PHE A 181 -11.23 26.04 -12.94
N ALA A 182 -11.65 26.66 -14.05
CA ALA A 182 -12.74 26.13 -14.87
C ALA A 182 -12.37 24.89 -15.71
N THR A 183 -11.11 24.75 -16.12
CA THR A 183 -10.70 23.77 -17.14
C THR A 183 -9.59 22.79 -16.73
N PRO A 184 -9.66 22.14 -15.55
CA PRO A 184 -8.59 21.26 -15.08
C PRO A 184 -8.45 19.97 -15.91
N LEU A 185 -9.55 19.43 -16.44
CA LEU A 185 -9.53 18.21 -17.24
C LEU A 185 -8.88 18.46 -18.60
N SER A 186 -9.22 19.56 -19.26
CA SER A 186 -8.61 19.97 -20.53
C SER A 186 -7.10 20.16 -20.40
N VAL A 187 -6.64 20.79 -19.30
CA VAL A 187 -5.19 20.93 -19.00
C VAL A 187 -4.55 19.56 -18.80
N LEU A 188 -5.20 18.67 -18.04
CA LEU A 188 -4.69 17.33 -17.77
C LEU A 188 -4.56 16.50 -19.06
N GLU A 189 -5.57 16.48 -19.91
CA GLU A 189 -5.56 15.73 -21.18
C GLU A 189 -4.51 16.25 -22.17
N GLN A 190 -4.35 17.57 -22.25
CA GLN A 190 -3.29 18.18 -23.05
C GLN A 190 -1.90 17.84 -22.51
N ALA A 191 -1.73 17.85 -21.19
CA ALA A 191 -0.48 17.43 -20.54
C ALA A 191 -0.19 15.94 -20.79
N GLU A 192 -1.18 15.05 -20.68
CA GLU A 192 -1.06 13.62 -21.00
C GLU A 192 -0.58 13.42 -22.45
N LYS A 193 -1.19 14.13 -23.41
CA LYS A 193 -0.78 14.10 -24.82
C LYS A 193 0.66 14.56 -25.02
N LEU A 194 1.02 15.72 -24.47
CA LEU A 194 2.39 16.26 -24.57
C LEU A 194 3.42 15.37 -23.86
N GLN A 195 3.03 14.67 -22.79
CA GLN A 195 3.90 13.70 -22.11
C GLN A 195 4.28 12.55 -23.05
N VAL A 196 3.33 12.03 -23.83
CA VAL A 196 3.57 10.98 -24.83
C VAL A 196 4.49 11.50 -25.93
N GLU A 197 4.25 12.71 -26.44
CA GLU A 197 5.10 13.36 -27.45
C GLU A 197 6.53 13.57 -26.94
N ILE A 198 6.72 14.05 -25.71
CA ILE A 198 8.04 14.24 -25.08
C ILE A 198 8.76 12.91 -24.91
N LYS A 199 8.10 11.85 -24.42
CA LYS A 199 8.70 10.52 -24.25
C LYS A 199 9.19 9.96 -25.59
N SER A 200 8.38 10.09 -26.64
CA SER A 200 8.75 9.71 -28.01
C SER A 200 9.92 10.56 -28.54
N GLY A 201 9.88 11.87 -28.30
CA GLY A 201 10.93 12.82 -28.68
C GLY A 201 12.27 12.52 -28.01
N VAL A 202 12.28 12.23 -26.71
CA VAL A 202 13.47 11.83 -25.95
C VAL A 202 14.06 10.54 -26.51
N SER A 203 13.23 9.53 -26.79
CA SER A 203 13.69 8.27 -27.40
C SER A 203 14.34 8.51 -28.77
N SER A 204 13.68 9.31 -29.61
CA SER A 204 14.17 9.69 -30.94
C SER A 204 15.50 10.48 -30.86
N ALA A 205 15.60 11.42 -29.93
CA ALA A 205 16.83 12.19 -29.70
C ALA A 205 17.99 11.29 -29.27
N ARG A 206 17.76 10.38 -28.29
CA ARG A 206 18.77 9.41 -27.84
C ARG A 206 19.24 8.50 -28.98
N ALA A 207 18.32 8.04 -29.84
CA ALA A 207 18.66 7.24 -31.01
C ALA A 207 19.55 8.02 -31.99
N ALA A 208 19.19 9.26 -32.33
CA ALA A 208 19.99 10.14 -33.20
C ALA A 208 21.37 10.47 -32.60
N ILE A 209 21.45 10.70 -31.29
CA ILE A 209 22.71 10.91 -30.57
C ILE A 209 23.60 9.67 -30.68
N LYS A 210 23.04 8.47 -30.43
CA LYS A 210 23.78 7.20 -30.51
C LYS A 210 24.29 6.93 -31.93
N GLU A 211 23.45 7.15 -32.94
CA GLU A 211 23.84 7.02 -34.34
C GLU A 211 24.93 8.02 -34.71
N GLY A 212 24.77 9.28 -34.33
CA GLY A 212 25.76 10.33 -34.57
C GLY A 212 27.10 10.04 -33.88
N LEU A 213 27.09 9.55 -32.63
CA LEU A 213 28.29 9.08 -31.93
C LEU A 213 28.99 7.93 -32.68
N GLY A 214 28.23 7.03 -33.31
CA GLY A 214 28.76 5.94 -34.13
C GLY A 214 29.45 6.41 -35.41
N LYS A 215 29.06 7.58 -35.94
CA LYS A 215 29.67 8.20 -37.13
C LYS A 215 30.96 8.97 -36.79
N LEU A 216 31.24 9.24 -35.52
CA LEU A 216 32.41 10.03 -35.09
C LEU A 216 33.67 9.16 -34.94
N PRO A 217 34.81 9.57 -35.52
CA PRO A 217 36.08 8.87 -35.36
C PRO A 217 36.66 9.05 -33.95
N LYS A 218 37.54 8.13 -33.54
CA LYS A 218 38.32 8.28 -32.29
C LYS A 218 39.40 9.35 -32.48
N VAL A 219 39.10 10.57 -32.02
CA VAL A 219 40.00 11.73 -32.10
C VAL A 219 40.26 12.34 -30.71
N THR A 220 41.43 12.94 -30.53
CA THR A 220 41.87 13.57 -29.26
C THR A 220 41.90 15.10 -29.31
N LYS A 221 41.67 15.71 -30.48
CA LYS A 221 41.60 17.16 -30.71
C LYS A 221 40.79 17.47 -31.98
N GLY A 222 40.37 18.73 -32.13
CA GLY A 222 39.71 19.24 -33.34
C GLY A 222 38.17 19.17 -33.34
N PRO A 223 37.52 19.59 -34.44
CA PRO A 223 36.06 19.74 -34.54
C PRO A 223 35.26 18.46 -34.23
N MET A 224 35.80 17.29 -34.61
CA MET A 224 35.14 16.01 -34.34
C MET A 224 35.08 15.65 -32.85
N LEU A 225 36.05 16.10 -32.04
CA LEU A 225 35.99 15.94 -30.58
C LEU A 225 34.93 16.88 -29.98
N GLU A 226 34.84 18.11 -30.48
CA GLU A 226 33.81 19.06 -30.02
C GLU A 226 32.41 18.57 -30.37
N ALA A 227 32.21 17.93 -31.53
CA ALA A 227 30.95 17.26 -31.86
C ALA A 227 30.60 16.15 -30.86
N LYS A 228 31.59 15.35 -30.44
CA LYS A 228 31.38 14.32 -29.41
C LYS A 228 30.96 14.94 -28.07
N LYS A 229 31.55 16.07 -27.67
CA LYS A 229 31.16 16.79 -26.45
C LYS A 229 29.75 17.37 -26.56
N GLU A 230 29.38 17.93 -27.71
CA GLU A 230 28.05 18.47 -27.93
C GLU A 230 26.98 17.36 -27.91
N MET A 231 27.26 16.19 -28.48
CA MET A 231 26.39 15.00 -28.36
C MET A 231 26.20 14.57 -26.90
N ALA A 232 27.26 14.59 -26.09
CA ALA A 232 27.16 14.29 -24.65
C ALA A 232 26.31 15.34 -23.90
N LYS A 233 26.38 16.61 -24.30
CA LYS A 233 25.55 17.69 -23.76
C LYS A 233 24.08 17.52 -24.18
N MET A 234 23.83 17.12 -25.43
CA MET A 234 22.48 16.78 -25.92
C MET A 234 21.87 15.61 -25.15
N GLU A 235 22.65 14.58 -24.82
CA GLU A 235 22.19 13.47 -23.97
C GLU A 235 21.81 13.96 -22.57
N GLY A 236 22.62 14.86 -21.99
CA GLY A 236 22.30 15.53 -20.72
C GLY A 236 20.98 16.31 -20.77
N ARG A 237 20.72 17.03 -21.87
CA ARG A 237 19.46 17.76 -22.11
C ARG A 237 18.28 16.81 -22.24
N ALA A 238 18.42 15.71 -22.99
CA ALA A 238 17.38 14.67 -23.09
C ALA A 238 17.01 14.09 -21.71
N GLY A 239 18.00 13.77 -20.89
CA GLY A 239 17.76 13.35 -19.50
C GLY A 239 17.13 14.44 -18.63
N ALA A 240 17.46 15.72 -18.84
CA ALA A 240 16.84 16.82 -18.12
C ALA A 240 15.37 17.02 -18.50
N VAL A 241 15.04 16.93 -19.80
CA VAL A 241 13.68 17.00 -20.32
C VAL A 241 12.81 15.88 -19.74
N GLU A 242 13.31 14.65 -19.73
CA GLU A 242 12.61 13.48 -19.17
C GLU A 242 12.25 13.69 -17.69
N ARG A 243 13.23 14.11 -16.87
CA ARG A 243 12.99 14.40 -15.44
C ARG A 243 12.01 15.56 -15.22
N LYS A 244 12.13 16.62 -16.02
CA LYS A 244 11.28 17.81 -15.90
C LYS A 244 9.84 17.51 -16.31
N CYS A 245 9.64 16.77 -17.39
CA CYS A 245 8.33 16.28 -17.85
C CYS A 245 7.62 15.47 -16.75
N ALA A 246 8.32 14.54 -16.09
CA ALA A 246 7.77 13.79 -14.96
C ALA A 246 7.32 14.71 -13.81
N LYS A 247 8.15 15.68 -13.41
CA LYS A 247 7.84 16.63 -12.33
C LYS A 247 6.65 17.54 -12.65
N VAL A 248 6.54 18.01 -13.91
CA VAL A 248 5.41 18.83 -14.38
C VAL A 248 4.12 18.01 -14.33
N MET A 249 4.15 16.76 -14.81
CA MET A 249 2.99 15.88 -14.75
C MET A 249 2.54 15.58 -13.32
N GLU A 250 3.47 15.25 -12.42
CA GLU A 250 3.19 15.01 -11.01
C GLU A 250 2.50 16.22 -10.35
N SER A 251 3.01 17.43 -10.62
CA SER A 251 2.44 18.66 -10.09
C SER A 251 1.03 18.94 -10.65
N THR A 252 0.83 18.67 -11.94
CA THR A 252 -0.48 18.81 -12.62
C THR A 252 -1.51 17.85 -12.02
N LEU A 253 -1.14 16.59 -11.83
CA LEU A 253 -1.98 15.57 -11.19
C LEU A 253 -2.32 15.96 -9.75
N LYS A 254 -1.36 16.49 -8.99
CA LYS A 254 -1.61 16.96 -7.62
C LYS A 254 -2.66 18.07 -7.55
N SER A 255 -2.59 19.06 -8.46
CA SER A 255 -3.61 20.12 -8.55
C SER A 255 -4.98 19.56 -8.94
N CYS A 256 -5.04 18.62 -9.89
CA CYS A 256 -6.29 17.95 -10.25
C CYS A 256 -6.87 17.13 -9.09
N GLN A 257 -6.02 16.43 -8.34
CA GLN A 257 -6.42 15.62 -7.20
C GLN A 257 -7.02 16.48 -6.08
N ALA A 258 -6.45 17.66 -5.79
CA ALA A 258 -7.02 18.56 -4.80
C ALA A 258 -8.45 19.01 -5.16
N ILE A 259 -8.70 19.31 -6.45
CA ILE A 259 -10.05 19.61 -6.96
C ILE A 259 -10.97 18.40 -6.77
N VAL A 260 -10.51 17.21 -7.18
CA VAL A 260 -11.27 15.97 -7.06
C VAL A 260 -11.64 15.65 -5.62
N ASP A 261 -10.71 15.77 -4.67
CA ASP A 261 -10.95 15.46 -3.26
C ASP A 261 -12.08 16.31 -2.68
N ALA A 262 -12.10 17.61 -3.02
CA ALA A 262 -13.16 18.53 -2.63
C ALA A 262 -14.51 18.12 -3.25
N ARG A 263 -14.54 17.91 -4.57
CA ARG A 263 -15.76 17.56 -5.31
C ARG A 263 -16.29 16.17 -4.93
N TYR A 264 -15.41 15.22 -4.62
CA TYR A 264 -15.77 13.88 -4.17
C TYR A 264 -16.52 13.92 -2.85
N SER A 265 -16.00 14.68 -1.86
CA SER A 265 -16.68 14.85 -0.57
C SER A 265 -18.05 15.50 -0.72
N GLU A 266 -18.15 16.56 -1.52
CA GLU A 266 -19.42 17.27 -1.78
C GLU A 266 -20.44 16.35 -2.48
N ALA A 267 -20.01 15.65 -3.54
CA ALA A 267 -20.87 14.72 -4.27
C ALA A 267 -21.34 13.56 -3.38
N ALA A 268 -20.43 12.93 -2.62
CA ALA A 268 -20.76 11.84 -1.69
C ALA A 268 -21.82 12.27 -0.67
N MET A 269 -21.67 13.46 -0.08
CA MET A 269 -22.66 14.03 0.85
C MET A 269 -24.02 14.24 0.18
N ALA A 270 -24.05 14.87 -1.00
CA ALA A 270 -25.28 15.14 -1.73
C ALA A 270 -26.01 13.86 -2.15
N PHE A 271 -25.27 12.83 -2.59
CA PHE A 271 -25.84 11.53 -2.90
C PHE A 271 -26.41 10.83 -1.65
N ARG A 272 -25.73 10.87 -0.49
CA ARG A 272 -26.26 10.31 0.77
C ARG A 272 -27.53 11.01 1.21
N GLU A 273 -27.56 12.34 1.14
CA GLU A 273 -28.75 13.13 1.46
C GLU A 273 -29.91 12.80 0.51
N GLN A 274 -29.65 12.61 -0.78
CA GLN A 274 -30.65 12.20 -1.76
C GLN A 274 -31.22 10.80 -1.46
N VAL A 275 -30.37 9.83 -1.14
CA VAL A 275 -30.79 8.46 -0.76
C VAL A 275 -31.66 8.50 0.48
N GLN A 276 -31.27 9.26 1.50
CA GLN A 276 -32.03 9.41 2.75
C GLN A 276 -33.37 10.12 2.53
N SER A 277 -33.39 11.25 1.83
CA SER A 277 -34.60 12.04 1.59
C SER A 277 -35.64 11.33 0.73
N LYS A 278 -35.19 10.48 -0.21
CA LYS A 278 -36.07 9.65 -1.05
C LYS A 278 -36.45 8.31 -0.40
N GLY A 279 -35.79 7.90 0.68
CA GLY A 279 -36.02 6.61 1.33
C GLY A 279 -35.71 5.41 0.43
N VAL A 280 -34.75 5.57 -0.49
CA VAL A 280 -34.29 4.50 -1.40
C VAL A 280 -32.96 3.95 -0.93
N THR A 281 -32.49 2.83 -1.48
CA THR A 281 -31.12 2.38 -1.26
C THR A 281 -30.15 3.01 -2.27
N ALA A 282 -28.85 2.99 -1.98
CA ALA A 282 -27.82 3.39 -2.95
C ALA A 282 -27.89 2.54 -4.25
N GLU A 283 -28.32 1.29 -4.11
CA GLU A 283 -28.56 0.35 -5.21
C GLU A 283 -29.72 0.78 -6.11
N ASP A 284 -30.85 1.17 -5.49
CA ASP A 284 -32.02 1.66 -6.23
C ASP A 284 -31.67 2.95 -6.98
N LEU A 285 -30.90 3.84 -6.34
CA LEU A 285 -30.43 5.06 -6.98
C LEU A 285 -29.52 4.76 -8.16
N PHE A 286 -28.52 3.88 -8.00
CA PHE A 286 -27.67 3.43 -9.11
C PHE A 286 -28.51 2.92 -10.28
N THR A 287 -29.42 1.97 -10.00
CA THR A 287 -30.30 1.36 -11.01
C THR A 287 -31.15 2.40 -11.74
N SER A 288 -31.57 3.48 -11.05
CA SER A 288 -32.34 4.56 -11.66
C SER A 288 -31.53 5.48 -12.59
N LEU A 289 -30.20 5.50 -12.44
CA LEU A 289 -29.29 6.34 -13.23
C LEU A 289 -28.67 5.60 -14.42
N VAL A 290 -28.69 4.26 -14.39
CA VAL A 290 -28.21 3.43 -15.50
C VAL A 290 -29.25 3.37 -16.60
N GLN A 291 -28.82 3.60 -17.85
CA GLN A 291 -29.69 3.45 -19.01
C GLN A 291 -30.06 1.98 -19.23
N LYS A 292 -31.27 1.72 -19.72
CA LYS A 292 -31.75 0.35 -19.95
C LYS A 292 -30.82 -0.40 -20.92
N GLY A 293 -30.25 -1.50 -20.46
CA GLY A 293 -29.33 -2.34 -21.24
C GLY A 293 -27.85 -2.07 -20.97
N GLU A 294 -27.54 -1.01 -20.23
CA GLU A 294 -26.19 -0.70 -19.76
C GLU A 294 -25.96 -1.26 -18.35
N ASP A 295 -24.69 -1.34 -17.93
CA ASP A 295 -24.28 -1.80 -16.59
C ASP A 295 -23.57 -0.71 -15.77
N ARG A 296 -23.56 0.53 -16.28
CA ARG A 296 -22.85 1.68 -15.72
C ARG A 296 -23.55 3.01 -16.01
N ILE A 297 -23.28 4.00 -15.16
CA ILE A 297 -23.71 5.38 -15.37
C ILE A 297 -22.72 6.02 -16.34
N SER A 298 -23.20 6.49 -17.49
CA SER A 298 -22.34 7.19 -18.47
C SER A 298 -21.77 8.48 -17.85
N THR A 299 -20.62 8.96 -18.36
CA THR A 299 -20.04 10.23 -17.88
C THR A 299 -21.03 11.38 -18.06
N GLU A 300 -21.76 11.40 -19.17
CA GLU A 300 -22.79 12.40 -19.45
C GLU A 300 -23.93 12.35 -18.44
N ASP A 301 -24.45 11.17 -18.13
CA ASP A 301 -25.59 11.04 -17.20
C ASP A 301 -25.16 11.28 -15.75
N PHE A 302 -23.94 10.89 -15.37
CA PHE A 302 -23.37 11.22 -14.07
C PHE A 302 -23.24 12.74 -13.89
N CYS A 303 -22.70 13.45 -14.88
CA CYS A 303 -22.58 14.91 -14.83
C CYS A 303 -23.95 15.60 -14.78
N LYS A 304 -24.89 15.20 -15.65
CA LYS A 304 -26.26 15.75 -15.63
C LYS A 304 -26.94 15.55 -14.28
N HIS A 305 -26.73 14.40 -13.65
CA HIS A 305 -27.33 14.11 -12.35
C HIS A 305 -26.74 14.99 -11.26
N LEU A 306 -25.42 15.20 -11.24
CA LEU A 306 -24.78 16.17 -10.33
C LEU A 306 -25.32 17.59 -10.55
N ASP A 307 -25.46 18.04 -11.80
CA ASP A 307 -26.00 19.36 -12.14
C ASP A 307 -27.47 19.54 -11.69
N SER A 308 -28.21 18.44 -11.56
CA SER A 308 -29.60 18.46 -11.09
C SER A 308 -29.74 18.61 -9.56
N MET A 309 -28.65 18.42 -8.80
CA MET A 309 -28.65 18.52 -7.35
C MET A 309 -28.48 19.98 -6.91
N ALA A 310 -29.51 20.55 -6.30
CA ALA A 310 -29.50 21.94 -5.84
C ALA A 310 -28.40 22.25 -4.79
N SER A 311 -27.88 21.23 -4.09
CA SER A 311 -26.79 21.36 -3.13
C SER A 311 -25.40 21.43 -3.77
N LEU A 312 -25.28 21.18 -5.09
CA LEU A 312 -24.01 21.17 -5.82
C LEU A 312 -23.97 22.29 -6.86
N SER A 313 -22.77 22.84 -7.06
CA SER A 313 -22.52 23.87 -8.08
C SER A 313 -21.11 23.68 -8.64
N PHE A 314 -20.90 22.59 -9.39
CA PHE A 314 -19.60 22.25 -9.94
C PHE A 314 -19.38 22.93 -11.30
N PRO A 315 -18.15 23.41 -11.59
CA PRO A 315 -17.76 23.69 -12.97
C PRO A 315 -17.90 22.42 -13.83
N PRO A 316 -18.32 22.50 -15.10
CA PRO A 316 -18.58 21.31 -15.92
C PRO A 316 -17.41 20.32 -16.02
N GLU A 317 -16.16 20.81 -16.12
CA GLU A 317 -14.98 19.93 -16.15
C GLU A 317 -14.67 19.29 -14.80
N HIS A 318 -15.13 19.86 -13.68
CA HIS A 318 -14.95 19.25 -12.35
C HIS A 318 -15.80 17.98 -12.23
N SER A 319 -17.06 18.01 -12.69
CA SER A 319 -17.94 16.84 -12.71
C SER A 319 -17.37 15.72 -13.58
N ARG A 320 -16.82 16.05 -14.76
CA ARG A 320 -16.17 15.08 -15.64
C ARG A 320 -14.86 14.54 -15.07
N LEU A 321 -14.06 15.39 -14.45
CA LEU A 321 -12.82 14.99 -13.77
C LEU A 321 -13.13 14.07 -12.59
N LEU A 322 -14.14 14.40 -11.78
CA LEU A 322 -14.62 13.55 -10.70
C LEU A 322 -15.11 12.19 -11.22
N CYS A 323 -15.91 12.18 -12.29
CA CYS A 323 -16.35 10.93 -12.93
C CYS A 323 -15.15 10.08 -13.36
N LYS A 324 -14.17 10.67 -14.08
CA LYS A 324 -12.94 9.99 -14.52
C LYS A 324 -12.12 9.46 -13.35
N HIS A 325 -12.09 10.18 -12.23
CA HIS A 325 -11.41 9.76 -11.00
C HIS A 325 -12.10 8.59 -10.32
N ILE A 326 -13.43 8.62 -10.20
CA ILE A 326 -14.20 7.50 -9.62
C ILE A 326 -14.01 6.27 -10.49
N GLU A 327 -14.21 6.40 -11.80
CA GLU A 327 -13.99 5.33 -12.75
C GLU A 327 -13.91 5.83 -14.21
N VAL A 328 -12.90 5.36 -14.95
CA VAL A 328 -12.73 5.70 -16.38
C VAL A 328 -13.87 5.08 -17.21
N GLY A 329 -14.45 5.86 -18.12
CA GLY A 329 -15.48 5.40 -19.06
C GLY A 329 -16.89 5.30 -18.47
N GLY A 330 -17.14 5.92 -17.33
CA GLY A 330 -18.43 5.88 -16.62
C GLY A 330 -18.34 5.14 -15.29
N VAL A 331 -19.29 5.43 -14.39
CA VAL A 331 -19.29 4.93 -13.01
C VAL A 331 -20.06 3.62 -12.94
N GLY A 332 -19.36 2.52 -12.66
CA GLY A 332 -19.96 1.21 -12.43
C GLY A 332 -20.59 1.11 -11.04
N ARG A 333 -21.43 0.08 -10.88
CA ARG A 333 -22.21 -0.18 -9.66
C ARG A 333 -21.39 -0.04 -8.38
N ARG A 334 -20.26 -0.71 -8.28
CA ARG A 334 -19.47 -0.75 -7.03
C ARG A 334 -18.75 0.55 -6.72
N LYS A 335 -18.19 1.23 -7.73
CA LYS A 335 -17.57 2.54 -7.53
C LYS A 335 -18.63 3.60 -7.15
N PHE A 336 -19.83 3.50 -7.71
CA PHE A 336 -20.97 4.31 -7.26
C PHE A 336 -21.35 3.99 -5.81
N LEU A 337 -21.52 2.71 -5.45
CA LEU A 337 -21.83 2.32 -4.07
C LEU A 337 -20.74 2.78 -3.11
N ALA A 338 -19.45 2.67 -3.46
CA ALA A 338 -18.33 3.12 -2.62
C ALA A 338 -18.31 4.65 -2.41
N LEU A 339 -18.74 5.44 -3.42
CA LEU A 339 -18.94 6.88 -3.27
C LEU A 339 -19.97 7.18 -2.17
N LEU A 340 -21.07 6.41 -2.12
CA LEU A 340 -22.18 6.63 -1.17
C LEU A 340 -21.97 5.95 0.19
N GLN A 341 -21.39 4.75 0.21
CA GLN A 341 -21.29 3.88 1.38
C GLN A 341 -19.87 3.93 1.92
N GLN A 342 -19.58 4.95 2.72
CA GLN A 342 -18.29 5.10 3.37
C GLN A 342 -18.29 4.42 4.73
N TYR A 343 -17.27 3.61 4.99
CA TYR A 343 -17.09 2.89 6.24
C TYR A 343 -15.76 3.28 6.88
N TYR A 344 -15.76 3.31 8.20
CA TYR A 344 -14.58 3.54 9.01
C TYR A 344 -14.41 2.39 10.00
N VAL A 345 -13.18 1.92 10.19
CA VAL A 345 -12.81 1.13 11.35
C VAL A 345 -12.25 2.04 12.43
N VAL A 346 -12.67 1.83 13.68
CA VAL A 346 -12.11 2.52 14.83
C VAL A 346 -10.71 1.97 15.10
N VAL A 347 -9.68 2.80 14.94
CA VAL A 347 -8.28 2.42 15.25
C VAL A 347 -7.86 2.85 16.65
N ARG A 348 -8.63 3.75 17.28
CA ARG A 348 -8.47 4.18 18.67
C ARG A 348 -9.84 4.44 19.29
N SER A 349 -10.09 3.89 20.47
CA SER A 349 -11.36 4.09 21.18
C SER A 349 -11.74 5.58 21.28
N ILE A 350 -12.98 5.89 20.90
CA ILE A 350 -13.48 7.26 20.74
C ILE A 350 -14.98 7.32 21.08
N ALA A 351 -15.46 8.47 21.54
CA ALA A 351 -16.87 8.64 21.89
C ALA A 351 -17.77 8.83 20.65
N ILE A 352 -18.90 8.13 20.65
CA ILE A 352 -20.08 8.47 19.84
C ILE A 352 -20.91 9.44 20.67
N THR A 353 -21.31 10.57 20.11
CA THR A 353 -22.05 11.63 20.82
C THR A 353 -23.36 12.00 20.14
N ASP A 354 -24.27 12.63 20.88
CA ASP A 354 -25.59 13.03 20.38
C ASP A 354 -25.60 14.29 19.51
N ASP A 355 -24.57 15.16 19.61
CA ASP A 355 -24.49 16.43 18.88
C ASP A 355 -23.22 16.55 18.02
N PHE A 356 -23.30 17.32 16.93
CA PHE A 356 -22.21 17.62 16.01
C PHE A 356 -21.14 18.50 16.64
N GLU A 357 -21.51 19.44 17.50
CA GLU A 357 -20.55 20.28 18.22
C GLU A 357 -20.06 19.54 19.46
N ILE A 358 -18.80 19.08 19.45
CA ILE A 358 -18.28 18.30 20.60
C ILE A 358 -18.39 19.06 21.92
N SER A 359 -18.38 20.40 21.84
CA SER A 359 -18.46 21.28 23.00
C SER A 359 -19.83 21.24 23.69
N LYS A 360 -20.87 20.79 22.99
CA LYS A 360 -22.25 20.68 23.45
C LYS A 360 -22.72 19.23 23.59
N ALA A 361 -21.97 18.30 23.00
CA ALA A 361 -22.37 16.92 22.87
C ALA A 361 -22.19 16.12 24.17
N LYS A 362 -23.13 15.20 24.43
CA LYS A 362 -23.05 14.16 25.45
C LYS A 362 -22.56 12.87 24.81
N THR A 363 -21.72 12.14 25.54
CA THR A 363 -21.31 10.80 25.15
C THR A 363 -22.52 9.86 25.22
N ILE A 364 -22.88 9.26 24.08
CA ILE A 364 -23.84 8.16 24.02
C ILE A 364 -23.15 6.89 24.54
N ARG A 365 -22.01 6.54 23.94
CA ARG A 365 -21.09 5.49 24.39
C ARG A 365 -19.71 5.66 23.76
N LYS A 366 -18.77 4.80 24.14
CA LYS A 366 -17.49 4.67 23.42
C LYS A 366 -17.60 3.60 22.35
N ALA A 367 -17.01 3.89 21.19
CA ALA A 367 -16.71 2.89 20.18
C ALA A 367 -15.33 2.31 20.48
N ASP A 368 -15.22 0.99 20.39
CA ASP A 368 -13.99 0.25 20.69
C ASP A 368 -13.14 0.05 19.43
N THR A 369 -11.85 -0.23 19.59
CA THR A 369 -10.98 -0.57 18.45
C THR A 369 -11.57 -1.75 17.66
N ASP A 370 -11.42 -1.73 16.35
CA ASP A 370 -11.97 -2.68 15.37
C ASP A 370 -13.50 -2.58 15.15
N GLU A 371 -14.19 -1.67 15.83
CA GLU A 371 -15.59 -1.38 15.56
C GLU A 371 -15.76 -0.67 14.21
N VAL A 372 -16.73 -1.12 13.41
CA VAL A 372 -17.02 -0.55 12.09
C VAL A 372 -18.16 0.47 12.19
N ILE A 373 -17.95 1.64 11.60
CA ILE A 373 -18.89 2.75 11.55
C ILE A 373 -19.27 3.02 10.09
N GLU A 374 -20.55 2.93 9.77
CA GLU A 374 -21.11 3.37 8.49
C GLU A 374 -21.39 4.88 8.55
N VAL A 375 -20.91 5.65 7.58
CA VAL A 375 -21.15 7.09 7.51
C VAL A 375 -22.54 7.39 6.96
N LEU A 376 -23.34 8.10 7.74
CA LEU A 376 -24.65 8.62 7.34
C LEU A 376 -24.57 10.08 6.92
N GLU A 377 -23.72 10.88 7.56
CA GLU A 377 -23.60 12.32 7.31
C GLU A 377 -22.14 12.80 7.49
N GLY A 378 -21.73 13.79 6.70
CA GLY A 378 -20.38 14.32 6.70
C GLY A 378 -19.44 13.60 5.72
N PRO A 379 -18.12 13.85 5.81
CA PRO A 379 -17.42 14.55 6.90
C PRO A 379 -17.68 16.06 6.96
N ARG A 380 -17.70 16.64 8.18
CA ARG A 380 -17.76 18.10 8.42
C ARG A 380 -16.82 18.48 9.56
N SER A 381 -16.30 19.70 9.55
CA SER A 381 -15.47 20.23 10.65
C SER A 381 -16.32 20.96 11.69
N ASP A 382 -16.20 20.59 12.96
CA ASP A 382 -16.87 21.29 14.05
C ASP A 382 -16.19 22.65 14.37
N SER A 383 -16.77 23.43 15.29
CA SER A 383 -16.21 24.73 15.70
C SER A 383 -14.77 24.68 16.25
N LYS A 384 -14.26 23.49 16.60
CA LYS A 384 -12.90 23.26 17.09
C LYS A 384 -11.95 22.70 16.02
N GLY A 385 -12.42 22.61 14.77
CA GLY A 385 -11.64 22.11 13.64
C GLY A 385 -11.45 20.58 13.65
N MET A 386 -12.26 19.83 14.40
CA MET A 386 -12.24 18.37 14.31
C MET A 386 -13.14 17.89 13.19
N THR A 387 -12.66 16.97 12.37
CA THR A 387 -13.45 16.31 11.34
C THR A 387 -14.35 15.27 12.00
N ARG A 388 -15.67 15.45 11.86
CA ARG A 388 -16.68 14.58 12.43
C ARG A 388 -17.61 14.04 11.35
N VAL A 389 -18.08 12.82 11.57
CA VAL A 389 -19.12 12.17 10.76
C VAL A 389 -20.26 11.76 11.68
N ARG A 390 -21.49 11.81 11.19
CA ARG A 390 -22.60 11.10 11.83
C ARG A 390 -22.56 9.69 11.30
N GLY A 391 -22.27 8.74 12.17
CA GLY A 391 -22.13 7.35 11.82
C GLY A 391 -23.17 6.49 12.50
N ARG A 392 -23.43 5.33 11.91
CA ARG A 392 -24.13 4.20 12.53
C ARG A 392 -23.10 3.13 12.85
N SER A 393 -23.04 2.73 14.12
CA SER A 393 -22.24 1.57 14.48
C SER A 393 -22.82 0.31 13.86
N MET A 394 -21.96 -0.48 13.22
CA MET A 394 -22.36 -1.79 12.73
C MET A 394 -22.55 -2.80 13.87
N ILE A 395 -22.03 -2.55 15.08
CA ILE A 395 -22.16 -3.50 16.20
C ILE A 395 -23.59 -3.50 16.77
N ASP A 396 -24.17 -2.34 17.03
CA ASP A 396 -25.45 -2.21 17.75
C ASP A 396 -26.47 -1.33 17.04
N GLY A 397 -26.14 -0.81 15.86
CA GLY A 397 -26.98 0.11 15.12
C GLY A 397 -27.07 1.51 15.73
N GLN A 398 -26.33 1.80 16.81
CA GLN A 398 -26.39 3.11 17.47
C GLN A 398 -25.85 4.19 16.53
N GLU A 399 -26.68 5.20 16.29
CA GLU A 399 -26.29 6.39 15.53
C GLU A 399 -25.76 7.50 16.44
N GLY A 400 -24.81 8.28 15.94
CA GLY A 400 -24.36 9.51 16.57
C GLY A 400 -23.16 10.12 15.85
N TRP A 401 -22.67 11.23 16.37
CA TRP A 401 -21.51 11.93 15.87
C TRP A 401 -20.22 11.35 16.44
N ILE A 402 -19.24 11.07 15.59
CA ILE A 402 -17.95 10.51 15.95
C ILE A 402 -16.82 11.25 15.23
N THR A 403 -15.69 11.42 15.91
CA THR A 403 -14.54 12.17 15.38
C THR A 403 -13.66 11.25 14.55
N VAL A 404 -13.41 11.61 13.28
CA VAL A 404 -12.53 10.88 12.36
C VAL A 404 -11.06 11.09 12.75
N SER A 405 -10.68 12.34 12.90
CA SER A 405 -9.33 12.77 13.27
C SER A 405 -9.37 13.97 14.23
N GLY A 406 -8.47 13.97 15.21
CA GLY A 406 -8.32 15.08 16.14
C GLY A 406 -7.76 16.35 15.47
N ASN A 407 -7.78 17.47 16.18
CA ASN A 407 -7.30 18.78 15.71
C ASN A 407 -5.80 18.83 15.32
N GLN A 408 -5.00 17.86 15.76
CA GLN A 408 -3.58 17.70 15.37
C GLN A 408 -3.37 16.58 14.33
N GLY A 409 -4.44 16.07 13.71
CA GLY A 409 -4.36 15.02 12.68
C GLY A 409 -4.25 13.59 13.22
N THR A 410 -4.31 13.36 14.53
CA THR A 410 -4.33 12.01 15.10
C THR A 410 -5.59 11.25 14.63
N PRO A 411 -5.45 10.11 13.91
CA PRO A 411 -6.60 9.34 13.44
C PRO A 411 -7.24 8.53 14.59
N PHE A 412 -8.55 8.62 14.70
CA PHE A 412 -9.39 7.73 15.53
C PHE A 412 -10.12 6.71 14.67
N LEU A 413 -10.47 7.12 13.45
CA LEU A 413 -11.10 6.31 12.43
C LEU A 413 -10.17 6.18 11.23
N GLN A 414 -10.15 4.99 10.63
CA GLN A 414 -9.46 4.71 9.37
C GLN A 414 -10.47 4.24 8.34
N GLU A 415 -10.47 4.87 7.16
CA GLU A 415 -11.39 4.50 6.10
C GLU A 415 -11.14 3.06 5.65
N MET A 416 -12.23 2.32 5.41
CA MET A 416 -12.21 0.96 4.93
C MET A 416 -13.31 0.73 3.91
N GLU A 417 -13.14 -0.29 3.06
CA GLU A 417 -14.24 -0.77 2.21
C GLU A 417 -15.34 -1.40 3.07
N LYS A 418 -16.55 -1.47 2.50
CA LYS A 418 -17.65 -2.19 3.13
C LYS A 418 -17.23 -3.65 3.42
N PRO A 419 -17.34 -4.14 4.65
CA PRO A 419 -16.93 -5.50 4.97
C PRO A 419 -17.87 -6.55 4.36
N TYR A 420 -17.27 -7.56 3.74
CA TYR A 420 -17.94 -8.77 3.24
C TYR A 420 -17.24 -10.00 3.81
N TYR A 421 -17.98 -11.11 3.90
CA TYR A 421 -17.42 -12.40 4.29
C TYR A 421 -17.77 -13.47 3.26
N SER A 422 -16.79 -14.31 2.90
CA SER A 422 -17.01 -15.53 2.14
C SER A 422 -17.12 -16.72 3.09
N CYS A 423 -18.03 -17.62 2.78
CA CYS A 423 -18.25 -18.87 3.48
C CYS A 423 -17.22 -19.91 3.03
N TYR A 424 -16.52 -20.55 3.97
CA TYR A 424 -15.52 -21.60 3.76
C TYR A 424 -15.97 -22.96 4.30
N GLU A 425 -16.90 -22.96 5.25
CA GLU A 425 -17.57 -24.15 5.77
C GLU A 425 -19.05 -23.84 5.95
N GLU A 426 -19.91 -24.81 5.63
CA GLU A 426 -21.36 -24.64 5.71
C GLU A 426 -21.78 -24.14 7.10
N VAL A 427 -22.53 -23.03 7.13
CA VAL A 427 -22.98 -22.40 8.36
C VAL A 427 -24.45 -21.99 8.26
N ALA A 428 -25.22 -22.19 9.32
CA ALA A 428 -26.63 -21.81 9.36
C ALA A 428 -26.80 -20.29 9.29
N LEU A 429 -27.60 -19.82 8.32
CA LEU A 429 -28.18 -18.48 8.30
C LEU A 429 -29.47 -18.52 9.11
N GLN A 430 -29.54 -17.75 10.19
CA GLN A 430 -30.63 -17.77 11.16
C GLN A 430 -31.40 -16.45 11.17
N SER A 431 -32.69 -16.49 11.44
CA SER A 431 -33.53 -15.28 11.48
C SER A 431 -33.32 -14.44 12.75
N SER A 432 -32.88 -15.07 13.84
CA SER A 432 -32.70 -14.48 15.17
C SER A 432 -31.22 -14.30 15.54
N PHE A 433 -30.94 -13.33 16.42
CA PHE A 433 -29.60 -13.11 16.96
C PHE A 433 -29.13 -14.30 17.81
N GLU A 434 -30.01 -14.80 18.66
CA GLU A 434 -29.80 -15.98 19.51
C GLU A 434 -29.74 -17.24 18.64
N SER A 435 -28.77 -18.11 18.89
CA SER A 435 -28.53 -19.31 18.11
C SER A 435 -29.54 -20.41 18.44
N GLY A 436 -30.62 -20.46 17.67
CA GLY A 436 -31.67 -21.49 17.71
C GLY A 436 -31.70 -22.34 16.44
N VAL A 437 -31.81 -23.66 16.57
CA VAL A 437 -31.96 -24.54 15.37
C VAL A 437 -33.27 -24.24 14.66
N GLU A 438 -34.33 -23.93 15.42
CA GLU A 438 -35.64 -23.52 14.91
C GLU A 438 -35.64 -22.24 14.07
N ASP A 439 -34.63 -21.38 14.25
CA ASP A 439 -34.52 -20.09 13.56
C ASP A 439 -33.76 -20.18 12.23
N THR A 440 -33.36 -21.39 11.81
CA THR A 440 -32.57 -21.60 10.58
C THR A 440 -33.41 -21.26 9.34
N ILE A 441 -32.98 -20.25 8.60
CA ILE A 441 -33.54 -19.89 7.29
C ILE A 441 -33.05 -20.91 6.26
N ARG A 442 -31.72 -21.06 6.16
CA ARG A 442 -31.02 -22.04 5.31
C ARG A 442 -29.54 -22.10 5.67
N PRO A 443 -28.80 -23.15 5.26
CA PRO A 443 -27.34 -23.10 5.29
C PRO A 443 -26.78 -22.15 4.21
N LEU A 444 -25.72 -21.41 4.54
CA LEU A 444 -24.81 -20.77 3.59
C LEU A 444 -23.81 -21.81 3.09
N LYS A 445 -23.73 -22.00 1.78
CA LYS A 445 -22.80 -22.94 1.15
C LYS A 445 -21.39 -22.34 1.05
N VAL A 446 -20.39 -23.21 0.92
CA VAL A 446 -19.01 -22.82 0.61
C VAL A 446 -18.99 -21.94 -0.65
N ASP A 447 -18.14 -20.93 -0.62
CA ASP A 447 -17.98 -19.88 -1.63
C ASP A 447 -19.16 -18.88 -1.73
N GLU A 448 -20.23 -19.01 -0.93
CA GLU A 448 -21.24 -17.94 -0.80
C GLU A 448 -20.66 -16.73 -0.06
N VAL A 449 -20.96 -15.53 -0.56
CA VAL A 449 -20.54 -14.26 0.03
C VAL A 449 -21.73 -13.59 0.72
N ILE A 450 -21.51 -13.10 1.93
CA ILE A 450 -22.44 -12.23 2.65
C ILE A 450 -21.89 -10.81 2.75
N GLU A 451 -22.75 -9.84 2.47
CA GLU A 451 -22.56 -8.42 2.80
C GLU A 451 -22.83 -8.23 4.29
N LEU A 452 -21.89 -7.65 5.06
CA LEU A 452 -22.12 -7.38 6.48
C LEU A 452 -23.13 -6.23 6.65
N LEU A 453 -24.19 -6.49 7.42
CA LEU A 453 -25.21 -5.51 7.79
C LEU A 453 -25.15 -5.13 9.27
N GLU A 454 -24.76 -6.06 10.13
CA GLU A 454 -24.65 -5.84 11.58
C GLU A 454 -23.63 -6.82 12.20
N GLY A 455 -23.01 -6.44 13.31
CA GLY A 455 -21.99 -7.19 14.02
C GLY A 455 -20.54 -6.81 13.65
N PRO A 456 -19.56 -7.53 14.21
CA PRO A 456 -19.72 -8.68 15.08
C PRO A 456 -20.26 -8.32 16.48
N ARG A 457 -21.28 -9.06 16.93
CA ARG A 457 -21.86 -8.97 18.29
C ARG A 457 -21.56 -10.23 19.07
N LYS A 458 -21.43 -10.12 20.39
CA LYS A 458 -21.24 -11.26 21.29
C LYS A 458 -22.59 -11.79 21.74
N GLU A 459 -22.91 -13.02 21.37
CA GLU A 459 -23.95 -13.82 22.01
C GLU A 459 -23.36 -14.48 23.25
N SER A 460 -23.82 -14.06 24.41
CA SER A 460 -23.40 -14.63 25.69
C SER A 460 -24.38 -15.70 26.13
N PHE A 461 -23.83 -16.79 26.67
CA PHE A 461 -24.61 -17.91 27.19
C PHE A 461 -24.57 -17.92 28.71
N SER A 462 -25.62 -18.44 29.33
CA SER A 462 -25.57 -18.72 30.77
C SER A 462 -24.52 -19.81 31.05
N PRO A 463 -23.82 -19.77 32.20
CA PRO A 463 -22.97 -20.88 32.57
C PRO A 463 -23.79 -22.16 32.70
N ILE A 464 -23.24 -23.28 32.22
CA ILE A 464 -23.86 -24.59 32.39
C ILE A 464 -23.65 -25.00 33.85
N VAL A 465 -24.72 -25.34 34.56
CA VAL A 465 -24.65 -25.83 35.93
C VAL A 465 -24.62 -27.35 35.89
N ARG A 466 -23.54 -27.94 36.40
CA ARG A 466 -23.39 -29.39 36.50
C ARG A 466 -23.35 -29.85 37.95
N VAL A 467 -23.95 -31.00 38.19
CA VAL A 467 -23.95 -31.67 39.50
C VAL A 467 -23.47 -33.09 39.29
N ARG A 468 -22.53 -33.53 40.12
CA ARG A 468 -22.17 -34.93 40.20
C ARG A 468 -23.15 -35.61 41.13
N VAL A 469 -23.83 -36.61 40.62
CA VAL A 469 -24.88 -37.32 41.34
C VAL A 469 -24.61 -38.82 41.38
N LYS A 470 -25.24 -39.48 42.34
CA LYS A 470 -25.49 -40.91 42.35
C LYS A 470 -26.99 -41.12 42.24
N ALA A 471 -27.44 -41.81 41.20
CA ALA A 471 -28.83 -42.16 41.06
C ALA A 471 -29.26 -43.15 42.15
N VAL A 472 -30.44 -42.93 42.73
CA VAL A 472 -30.92 -43.76 43.83
C VAL A 472 -31.48 -45.11 43.35
N SER A 473 -32.02 -45.14 42.13
CA SER A 473 -32.62 -46.32 41.50
C SER A 473 -31.65 -47.48 41.28
N ASP A 474 -30.43 -47.19 40.81
CA ASP A 474 -29.44 -48.19 40.37
C ASP A 474 -28.01 -47.93 40.88
N GLY A 475 -27.79 -46.82 41.58
CA GLY A 475 -26.47 -46.44 42.10
C GLY A 475 -25.50 -45.88 41.06
N ALA A 476 -25.92 -45.67 39.81
CA ALA A 476 -25.08 -45.11 38.76
C ALA A 476 -24.56 -43.72 39.17
N THR A 477 -23.27 -43.46 38.98
CA THR A 477 -22.62 -42.23 39.43
C THR A 477 -21.97 -41.49 38.28
N GLY A 478 -22.25 -40.19 38.16
CA GLY A 478 -21.73 -39.36 37.09
C GLY A 478 -22.13 -37.89 37.24
N TRP A 479 -21.81 -37.09 36.24
CA TRP A 479 -22.18 -35.69 36.10
C TRP A 479 -23.41 -35.55 35.21
N LEU A 480 -24.43 -34.85 35.68
CA LEU A 480 -25.54 -34.40 34.83
C LEU A 480 -25.44 -32.89 34.61
N THR A 481 -26.22 -32.39 33.66
CA THR A 481 -26.43 -30.96 33.43
C THR A 481 -27.69 -30.54 34.17
N ALA A 482 -27.57 -29.91 35.33
CA ALA A 482 -28.72 -29.47 36.12
C ALA A 482 -29.40 -28.26 35.47
N LYS A 483 -28.61 -27.38 34.86
CA LYS A 483 -29.10 -26.26 34.04
C LYS A 483 -28.18 -26.07 32.83
N ASN A 484 -28.74 -25.98 31.62
CA ASN A 484 -27.96 -25.79 30.40
C ASN A 484 -27.66 -24.30 30.10
N SER A 485 -26.93 -24.07 29.01
CA SER A 485 -26.49 -22.74 28.58
C SER A 485 -27.62 -21.81 28.12
N LYS A 486 -28.77 -22.37 27.76
CA LYS A 486 -30.02 -21.66 27.42
C LYS A 486 -30.93 -21.44 28.63
N GLY A 487 -30.52 -21.92 29.82
CA GLY A 487 -31.23 -21.74 31.07
C GLY A 487 -32.30 -22.79 31.37
N ALA A 488 -32.45 -23.84 30.55
CA ALA A 488 -33.36 -24.95 30.85
C ALA A 488 -32.81 -25.78 32.02
N THR A 489 -33.69 -26.10 32.97
CA THR A 489 -33.38 -26.90 34.17
C THR A 489 -33.79 -28.35 33.94
N PHE A 490 -32.87 -29.27 34.19
CA PHE A 490 -33.09 -30.72 34.08
C PHE A 490 -33.02 -31.45 35.41
N ALA A 491 -32.47 -30.81 36.45
CA ALA A 491 -32.51 -31.32 37.81
C ALA A 491 -32.45 -30.17 38.81
N GLU A 492 -33.27 -30.23 39.85
CA GLU A 492 -33.31 -29.23 40.90
C GLU A 492 -33.32 -29.88 42.30
N PRO A 493 -32.87 -29.17 43.35
CA PRO A 493 -32.98 -29.66 44.71
C PRO A 493 -34.45 -29.93 45.05
N ASP A 494 -34.75 -31.16 45.45
CA ASP A 494 -36.13 -31.57 45.74
C ASP A 494 -36.38 -31.61 47.24
N GLY A 495 -37.27 -30.73 47.70
CA GLY A 495 -37.70 -30.64 49.09
C GLY A 495 -38.53 -31.83 49.57
N GLN A 496 -38.91 -32.76 48.68
CA GLN A 496 -39.64 -33.98 49.05
C GLN A 496 -38.75 -35.02 49.72
N TYR A 497 -37.43 -34.96 49.60
CA TYR A 497 -36.55 -35.89 50.30
C TYR A 497 -36.18 -35.34 51.67
N TYR A 498 -36.31 -36.16 52.70
CA TYR A 498 -35.91 -35.83 54.05
C TYR A 498 -34.81 -36.77 54.51
N SER A 499 -33.84 -36.22 55.23
CA SER A 499 -32.79 -36.99 55.92
C SER A 499 -33.11 -37.03 57.41
N CYS A 500 -33.10 -38.21 58.00
CA CYS A 500 -33.25 -38.36 59.45
C CYS A 500 -32.07 -37.70 60.16
N ALA A 501 -32.30 -36.63 60.90
CA ALA A 501 -31.30 -36.00 61.76
C ALA A 501 -30.94 -36.95 62.92
N THR A 502 -31.95 -37.61 63.47
CA THR A 502 -31.80 -38.63 64.52
C THR A 502 -32.67 -39.84 64.22
N SER A 503 -32.34 -40.97 64.85
CA SER A 503 -33.05 -42.24 64.63
C SER A 503 -34.52 -42.11 65.04
N VAL A 504 -35.45 -42.38 64.13
CA VAL A 504 -36.90 -42.14 64.31
C VAL A 504 -37.72 -43.33 63.82
N ALA A 505 -38.82 -43.63 64.51
CA ALA A 505 -39.73 -44.69 64.10
C ALA A 505 -40.63 -44.25 62.94
N MET A 506 -40.75 -45.11 61.94
CA MET A 506 -41.77 -45.06 60.90
C MET A 506 -42.94 -45.95 61.32
N THR A 507 -44.16 -45.42 61.32
CA THR A 507 -45.37 -46.13 61.78
C THR A 507 -46.37 -46.31 60.66
N ASP A 508 -47.27 -47.27 60.78
CA ASP A 508 -48.30 -47.55 59.75
C ASP A 508 -49.38 -46.47 59.68
N GLU A 509 -49.74 -45.90 60.83
CA GLU A 509 -50.79 -44.87 60.98
C GLU A 509 -50.24 -43.49 61.40
N MET A 510 -50.99 -42.43 61.08
CA MET A 510 -50.66 -41.03 61.42
C MET A 510 -50.69 -40.81 62.93
N ASP A 511 -51.71 -41.35 63.60
CA ASP A 511 -51.89 -41.20 65.04
C ASP A 511 -50.80 -41.97 65.78
N ILE A 512 -49.88 -41.25 66.42
CA ILE A 512 -48.74 -41.84 67.15
C ILE A 512 -49.20 -42.69 68.34
N LYS A 513 -50.40 -42.47 68.88
CA LYS A 513 -50.96 -43.24 70.00
C LYS A 513 -51.54 -44.58 69.55
N ASN A 514 -52.03 -44.65 68.30
CA ASN A 514 -52.76 -45.80 67.74
C ASN A 514 -52.08 -46.32 66.46
N CYS A 515 -50.79 -46.61 66.54
CA CYS A 515 -50.01 -47.11 65.41
C CYS A 515 -49.07 -48.27 65.80
N LYS A 516 -48.56 -48.98 64.81
CA LYS A 516 -47.47 -49.96 64.93
C LYS A 516 -46.23 -49.44 64.23
N VAL A 517 -45.06 -49.73 64.80
CA VAL A 517 -43.78 -49.40 64.16
C VAL A 517 -43.57 -50.33 62.96
N VAL A 518 -43.58 -49.76 61.76
CA VAL A 518 -43.27 -50.45 60.49
C VAL A 518 -41.78 -50.73 60.41
N ARG A 519 -40.97 -49.73 60.78
CA ARG A 519 -39.51 -49.84 60.89
C ARG A 519 -38.92 -48.65 61.66
N LYS A 520 -37.63 -48.73 61.96
CA LYS A 520 -36.84 -47.59 62.45
C LYS A 520 -35.97 -47.06 61.30
N LEU A 521 -35.94 -45.74 61.16
CA LEU A 521 -35.05 -45.02 60.25
C LEU A 521 -33.84 -44.54 61.06
N GLU A 522 -32.63 -44.82 60.58
CA GLU A 522 -31.42 -44.41 61.28
C GLU A 522 -31.03 -42.96 60.98
N SER A 523 -30.20 -42.35 61.83
CA SER A 523 -29.62 -41.04 61.52
C SER A 523 -28.86 -41.11 60.19
N GLY A 524 -29.14 -40.16 59.29
CA GLY A 524 -28.63 -40.10 57.93
C GLY A 524 -29.41 -40.93 56.90
N GLU A 525 -30.43 -41.71 57.32
CA GLU A 525 -31.31 -42.42 56.39
C GLU A 525 -32.27 -41.45 55.69
N VAL A 526 -32.55 -41.70 54.41
CA VAL A 526 -33.34 -40.81 53.55
C VAL A 526 -34.68 -41.44 53.22
N PHE A 527 -35.73 -40.64 53.18
CA PHE A 527 -37.06 -41.03 52.72
C PHE A 527 -37.68 -39.93 51.86
N ALA A 528 -38.54 -40.31 50.92
CA ALA A 528 -39.35 -39.38 50.13
C ALA A 528 -40.68 -39.12 50.84
N VAL A 529 -41.10 -37.87 50.96
CA VAL A 529 -42.40 -37.48 51.52
C VAL A 529 -43.50 -37.75 50.50
N LEU A 530 -44.51 -38.50 50.92
CA LEU A 530 -45.71 -38.81 50.15
C LEU A 530 -46.89 -37.93 50.59
N GLU A 531 -46.95 -37.54 51.87
CA GLU A 531 -48.06 -36.77 52.45
C GLU A 531 -47.59 -35.94 53.64
N GLY A 532 -48.17 -34.75 53.84
CA GLY A 532 -47.80 -33.81 54.92
C GLY A 532 -46.84 -32.71 54.46
N PRO A 533 -46.29 -31.89 55.39
CA PRO A 533 -46.33 -32.05 56.85
C PRO A 533 -47.72 -31.86 57.47
N VAL A 534 -48.05 -32.68 58.47
CA VAL A 534 -49.28 -32.59 59.27
C VAL A 534 -48.91 -32.38 60.74
N ASP A 535 -49.47 -31.33 61.34
CA ASP A 535 -49.35 -31.07 62.77
C ASP A 535 -50.43 -31.81 63.55
N ASP A 536 -50.01 -32.77 64.38
CA ASP A 536 -50.86 -33.38 65.38
C ASP A 536 -50.92 -32.45 66.60
N LYS A 537 -51.98 -31.64 66.68
CA LYS A 537 -52.19 -30.69 67.78
C LYS A 537 -52.38 -31.38 69.13
N GLU A 538 -52.77 -32.66 69.15
CA GLU A 538 -53.06 -33.38 70.39
C GLU A 538 -51.79 -33.94 71.03
N SER A 539 -50.81 -34.38 70.22
CA SER A 539 -49.50 -34.84 70.70
C SER A 539 -48.39 -33.79 70.58
N GLY A 540 -48.63 -32.69 69.87
CA GLY A 540 -47.69 -31.58 69.68
C GLY A 540 -46.56 -31.86 68.69
N ILE A 541 -46.69 -32.91 67.86
CA ILE A 541 -45.65 -33.32 66.90
C ILE A 541 -46.06 -33.00 65.45
N THR A 542 -45.07 -32.79 64.59
CA THR A 542 -45.28 -32.69 63.13
C THR A 542 -44.80 -33.97 62.48
N ARG A 543 -45.65 -34.59 61.65
CA ARG A 543 -45.35 -35.84 60.95
C ARG A 543 -45.54 -35.69 59.44
N VAL A 544 -44.86 -36.53 58.70
CA VAL A 544 -45.04 -36.73 57.26
C VAL A 544 -45.25 -38.21 57.01
N LYS A 545 -46.06 -38.57 56.02
CA LYS A 545 -46.03 -39.92 55.46
C LYS A 545 -44.90 -39.96 54.44
N GLY A 546 -44.01 -40.93 54.54
CA GLY A 546 -42.89 -41.04 53.63
C GLY A 546 -42.53 -42.49 53.29
N LYS A 547 -41.84 -42.66 52.16
CA LYS A 547 -41.30 -43.92 51.65
C LYS A 547 -39.80 -43.96 51.90
N ALA A 548 -39.32 -44.93 52.68
CA ALA A 548 -37.89 -45.12 52.92
C ALA A 548 -37.16 -45.49 51.63
N MET A 549 -36.07 -44.79 51.30
CA MET A 549 -35.32 -45.06 50.07
C MET A 549 -34.51 -46.37 50.14
N LYS A 550 -34.28 -46.92 51.33
CA LYS A 550 -33.46 -48.12 51.55
C LYS A 550 -34.20 -49.43 51.28
N ASP A 551 -35.48 -49.50 51.60
CA ASP A 551 -36.28 -50.75 51.54
C ASP A 551 -37.72 -50.53 51.04
N GLU A 552 -38.01 -49.33 50.53
CA GLU A 552 -39.31 -48.96 49.96
C GLU A 552 -40.50 -49.01 50.92
N LYS A 553 -40.29 -49.18 52.22
CA LYS A 553 -41.39 -49.19 53.19
C LYS A 553 -41.97 -47.80 53.37
N GLU A 554 -43.29 -47.71 53.36
CA GLU A 554 -44.05 -46.50 53.58
C GLU A 554 -44.59 -46.43 55.01
N GLY A 555 -44.64 -45.21 55.55
CA GLY A 555 -45.28 -44.97 56.83
C GLY A 555 -45.11 -43.54 57.32
N TRP A 556 -45.70 -43.23 58.46
CA TRP A 556 -45.67 -41.93 59.11
C TRP A 556 -44.41 -41.76 59.96
N ILE A 557 -43.70 -40.66 59.73
CA ILE A 557 -42.41 -40.33 60.32
C ILE A 557 -42.55 -38.99 61.00
N THR A 558 -42.20 -38.92 62.28
CA THR A 558 -42.17 -37.64 63.01
C THR A 558 -40.97 -36.84 62.53
N ILE A 559 -41.20 -35.63 62.02
CA ILE A 559 -40.13 -34.72 61.57
C ILE A 559 -39.78 -33.69 62.65
N LYS A 560 -40.74 -33.34 63.51
CA LYS A 560 -40.55 -32.42 64.65
C LYS A 560 -41.32 -32.91 65.88
N GLY A 561 -40.64 -33.07 67.01
CA GLY A 561 -41.25 -33.47 68.28
C GLY A 561 -41.88 -32.31 69.06
N ASN A 562 -42.61 -32.66 70.12
CA ASN A 562 -43.34 -31.72 70.99
C ASN A 562 -42.44 -30.74 71.76
N ALA A 563 -41.20 -31.12 72.05
CA ALA A 563 -40.19 -30.25 72.63
C ALA A 563 -39.40 -29.44 71.57
N GLY A 564 -39.81 -29.50 70.29
CA GLY A 564 -39.14 -28.83 69.18
C GLY A 564 -37.95 -29.60 68.58
N THR A 565 -37.64 -30.80 69.07
CA THR A 565 -36.58 -31.66 68.51
C THR A 565 -36.86 -32.00 67.05
N VAL A 566 -35.88 -31.74 66.16
CA VAL A 566 -35.97 -32.09 64.74
C VAL A 566 -35.45 -33.51 64.54
N TYR A 567 -36.31 -34.40 64.05
CA TYR A 567 -36.00 -35.81 63.82
C TYR A 567 -35.64 -36.08 62.37
N ALA A 568 -36.20 -35.31 61.44
CA ALA A 568 -35.82 -35.32 60.03
C ALA A 568 -35.97 -33.92 59.44
N GLU A 569 -35.07 -33.58 58.54
CA GLU A 569 -35.03 -32.29 57.85
C GLU A 569 -35.02 -32.50 56.34
N ALA A 570 -35.58 -31.54 55.59
CA ALA A 570 -35.55 -31.57 54.14
C ALA A 570 -34.09 -31.63 53.66
N SER A 571 -33.79 -32.58 52.78
CA SER A 571 -32.44 -32.85 52.32
C SER A 571 -32.01 -31.81 51.30
N THR A 572 -30.92 -31.11 51.59
CA THR A 572 -30.27 -30.21 50.63
C THR A 572 -29.37 -30.94 49.62
N LYS A 573 -29.26 -32.27 49.75
CA LYS A 573 -28.39 -33.13 48.94
C LYS A 573 -29.13 -33.96 47.90
N HIS A 574 -30.47 -33.94 47.89
CA HIS A 574 -31.23 -34.70 46.91
C HIS A 574 -31.75 -33.79 45.81
N TYR A 575 -31.62 -34.26 44.59
CA TYR A 575 -32.14 -33.62 43.39
C TYR A 575 -33.18 -34.54 42.78
N SER A 576 -34.20 -33.94 42.16
CA SER A 576 -35.11 -34.65 41.27
C SER A 576 -34.87 -34.21 39.84
N VAL A 577 -34.88 -35.18 38.93
CA VAL A 577 -34.80 -34.92 37.50
C VAL A 577 -36.11 -34.29 37.05
N THR A 578 -36.06 -33.10 36.47
CA THR A 578 -37.25 -32.39 35.99
C THR A 578 -37.60 -32.75 34.55
N ASP A 579 -36.59 -33.12 33.75
CA ASP A 579 -36.73 -33.64 32.37
C ASP A 579 -35.55 -34.58 32.05
N GLU A 580 -35.75 -35.50 31.10
CA GLU A 580 -34.74 -36.50 30.72
C GLU A 580 -33.37 -35.88 30.48
N VAL A 581 -32.32 -36.43 31.11
CA VAL A 581 -30.97 -35.86 31.05
C VAL A 581 -29.87 -36.92 31.07
N PRO A 582 -28.85 -36.84 30.21
CA PRO A 582 -27.75 -37.79 30.22
C PRO A 582 -26.86 -37.66 31.45
N LEU A 583 -26.52 -38.80 32.06
CA LEU A 583 -25.51 -38.94 33.10
C LEU A 583 -24.15 -39.26 32.47
N GLN A 584 -23.14 -38.42 32.69
CA GLN A 584 -21.85 -38.50 32.01
C GLN A 584 -20.69 -38.75 32.97
N LYS A 585 -19.59 -39.33 32.47
CA LYS A 585 -18.46 -39.68 33.34
C LYS A 585 -17.62 -38.47 33.78
N LEU A 586 -17.47 -37.45 32.93
CA LEU A 586 -16.53 -36.34 33.13
C LEU A 586 -17.25 -34.99 33.19
N PHE A 587 -16.75 -34.09 34.05
CA PHE A 587 -17.29 -32.74 34.25
C PHE A 587 -17.18 -31.85 32.99
N ALA A 588 -16.06 -31.89 32.28
CA ALA A 588 -15.77 -30.94 31.20
C ALA A 588 -16.49 -31.24 29.87
N ASN A 589 -17.05 -32.44 29.71
CA ASN A 589 -17.52 -32.91 28.41
C ASN A 589 -19.04 -33.16 28.46
N VAL A 590 -19.81 -32.15 28.05
CA VAL A 590 -21.28 -32.17 28.04
C VAL A 590 -21.86 -32.91 26.84
N ASP A 591 -21.06 -33.22 25.83
CA ASP A 591 -21.45 -34.00 24.64
C ASP A 591 -20.84 -35.41 24.65
N ALA A 592 -20.24 -35.84 25.77
CA ALA A 592 -19.71 -37.18 25.91
C ALA A 592 -20.82 -38.25 25.93
N GLU A 593 -20.46 -39.45 25.50
CA GLU A 593 -21.30 -40.64 25.60
C GLU A 593 -21.83 -40.80 27.05
N ALA A 594 -23.15 -40.96 27.16
CA ALA A 594 -23.82 -41.07 28.44
C ALA A 594 -23.55 -42.45 29.06
N ILE A 595 -23.30 -42.49 30.37
CA ILE A 595 -23.36 -43.71 31.17
C ILE A 595 -24.76 -44.31 31.03
N ARG A 596 -25.78 -43.45 31.17
CA ARG A 596 -27.19 -43.70 30.83
C ARG A 596 -27.95 -42.38 30.82
N VAL A 597 -29.21 -42.41 30.40
CA VAL A 597 -30.16 -41.31 30.58
C VAL A 597 -30.85 -41.46 31.94
N LEU A 598 -31.04 -40.33 32.63
CA LEU A 598 -31.85 -40.23 33.84
C LEU A 598 -33.26 -39.78 33.46
N GLU A 599 -34.26 -40.46 34.00
CA GLU A 599 -35.67 -40.24 33.65
C GLU A 599 -36.31 -39.12 34.47
N LYS A 600 -37.33 -38.46 33.92
CA LYS A 600 -38.10 -37.46 34.64
C LYS A 600 -38.68 -38.03 35.95
N GLY A 601 -38.50 -37.31 37.05
CA GLY A 601 -38.89 -37.71 38.41
C GLY A 601 -37.88 -38.61 39.12
N GLU A 602 -36.76 -38.97 38.48
CA GLU A 602 -35.74 -39.81 39.10
C GLU A 602 -35.02 -39.10 40.24
N ALA A 603 -34.86 -39.80 41.37
CA ALA A 603 -34.22 -39.31 42.59
C ALA A 603 -32.70 -39.45 42.53
N LEU A 604 -31.99 -38.39 42.89
CA LEU A 604 -30.54 -38.31 42.79
C LEU A 604 -29.90 -37.81 44.08
N LEU A 605 -28.81 -38.43 44.50
CA LEU A 605 -27.98 -37.94 45.59
C LEU A 605 -26.81 -37.12 45.02
N ALA A 606 -26.77 -35.83 45.30
CA ALA A 606 -25.65 -34.96 44.96
C ALA A 606 -24.39 -35.35 45.77
N ILE A 607 -23.33 -35.69 45.03
CA ILE A 607 -22.00 -35.98 45.56
C ILE A 607 -21.14 -34.71 45.53
N GLU A 608 -21.23 -33.94 44.44
CA GLU A 608 -20.34 -32.80 44.19
C GLU A 608 -21.06 -31.73 43.34
N GLY A 609 -20.85 -30.45 43.67
CA GLY A 609 -21.53 -29.33 43.00
C GLY A 609 -22.76 -28.83 43.77
N PRO A 610 -23.53 -27.87 43.21
CA PRO A 610 -23.49 -27.41 41.82
C PRO A 610 -22.20 -26.68 41.45
N LYS A 611 -21.71 -26.93 40.24
CA LYS A 611 -20.53 -26.27 39.66
C LYS A 611 -20.91 -25.60 38.34
N GLU A 612 -20.49 -24.35 38.19
CA GLU A 612 -20.66 -23.59 36.96
C GLU A 612 -19.53 -23.91 35.97
N MET A 613 -19.91 -24.12 34.71
CA MET A 613 -19.01 -24.25 33.58
C MET A 613 -19.29 -23.11 32.62
N ALA A 614 -18.34 -22.18 32.51
CA ALA A 614 -18.44 -21.03 31.62
C ALA A 614 -18.50 -21.50 30.16
N VAL A 615 -19.38 -20.88 29.39
CA VAL A 615 -19.51 -21.11 27.95
C VAL A 615 -18.96 -19.88 27.24
N SER A 616 -17.99 -20.08 26.36
CA SER A 616 -17.43 -19.00 25.57
C SER A 616 -18.51 -18.33 24.73
N PRO A 617 -18.56 -16.98 24.67
CA PRO A 617 -19.53 -16.29 23.83
C PRO A 617 -19.29 -16.61 22.35
N ALA A 618 -20.35 -16.66 21.57
CA ALA A 618 -20.27 -16.76 20.12
C ALA A 618 -20.22 -15.36 19.51
N LEU A 619 -19.40 -15.17 18.48
CA LEU A 619 -19.49 -13.97 17.64
C LEU A 619 -20.56 -14.19 16.58
N ARG A 620 -21.44 -13.21 16.42
CA ARG A 620 -22.56 -13.26 15.50
C ARG A 620 -22.50 -12.05 14.58
N VAL A 621 -22.70 -12.27 13.30
CA VAL A 621 -22.85 -11.22 12.29
C VAL A 621 -24.16 -11.39 11.57
N LYS A 622 -24.84 -10.29 11.28
CA LYS A 622 -26.00 -10.26 10.40
C LYS A 622 -25.51 -9.89 9.01
N GLY A 623 -25.81 -10.72 8.03
CA GLY A 623 -25.41 -10.48 6.65
C GLY A 623 -26.56 -10.68 5.67
N ARG A 624 -26.37 -10.11 4.48
CA ARG A 624 -27.19 -10.39 3.31
C ARG A 624 -26.41 -11.28 2.36
N ALA A 625 -26.92 -12.46 2.07
CA ALA A 625 -26.32 -13.35 1.08
C ALA A 625 -26.45 -12.73 -0.32
N LEU A 626 -25.34 -12.60 -1.04
CA LEU A 626 -25.33 -12.04 -2.39
C LEU A 626 -25.93 -12.98 -3.44
N SER A 627 -26.03 -14.27 -3.11
CA SER A 627 -26.55 -15.32 -4.00
C SER A 627 -28.07 -15.24 -4.20
N ASP A 628 -28.83 -14.92 -3.15
CA ASP A 628 -30.30 -14.92 -3.16
C ASP A 628 -30.94 -13.75 -2.40
N GLY A 629 -30.14 -12.86 -1.81
CA GLY A 629 -30.61 -11.72 -1.03
C GLY A 629 -31.12 -12.05 0.37
N ALA A 630 -31.02 -13.31 0.83
CA ALA A 630 -31.49 -13.71 2.15
C ALA A 630 -30.71 -12.96 3.25
N ILE A 631 -31.44 -12.43 4.25
CA ILE A 631 -30.86 -11.69 5.37
C ILE A 631 -31.00 -12.52 6.65
N GLY A 632 -29.91 -12.70 7.38
CA GLY A 632 -29.92 -13.41 8.64
C GLY A 632 -28.60 -13.32 9.41
N TRP A 633 -28.59 -13.92 10.59
CA TRP A 633 -27.47 -14.05 11.50
C TRP A 633 -26.66 -15.31 11.24
N VAL A 634 -25.34 -15.18 11.36
CA VAL A 634 -24.37 -16.25 11.17
C VAL A 634 -23.40 -16.23 12.35
N THR A 635 -23.08 -17.41 12.87
CA THR A 635 -21.99 -17.55 13.85
C THR A 635 -20.65 -17.38 13.12
N LEU A 636 -19.93 -16.31 13.44
CA LEU A 636 -18.64 -15.96 12.86
C LEU A 636 -17.50 -16.73 13.56
N LYS A 637 -16.86 -17.64 12.82
CA LYS A 637 -15.62 -18.32 13.20
C LYS A 637 -14.61 -18.19 12.05
N GLY A 638 -13.32 -18.14 12.35
CA GLY A 638 -12.29 -18.05 11.30
C GLY A 638 -12.26 -19.27 10.36
N GLU A 639 -12.80 -20.40 10.82
CA GLU A 639 -12.95 -21.64 10.05
C GLU A 639 -14.07 -21.53 9.00
N ASN A 640 -15.21 -20.92 9.36
CA ASN A 640 -16.39 -20.92 8.50
C ASN A 640 -16.57 -19.66 7.65
N MET A 641 -16.11 -18.49 8.10
CA MET A 641 -16.29 -17.21 7.41
C MET A 641 -14.99 -16.42 7.42
N ARG A 642 -14.55 -15.91 6.26
CA ARG A 642 -13.35 -15.07 6.16
C ARG A 642 -13.65 -13.77 5.43
N PRO A 643 -12.94 -12.67 5.77
CA PRO A 643 -13.06 -11.42 5.02
C PRO A 643 -12.89 -11.67 3.51
N TRP A 644 -13.72 -11.03 2.71
CA TRP A 644 -13.76 -11.22 1.26
C TRP A 644 -13.64 -9.87 0.55
N SER A 645 -12.94 -9.89 -0.59
CA SER A 645 -12.75 -8.74 -1.47
C SER A 645 -13.37 -9.01 -2.86
N PRO A 646 -13.97 -7.98 -3.47
CA PRO A 646 -14.39 -8.05 -4.86
C PRO A 646 -13.27 -8.19 -5.89
N TYR A 647 -12.03 -7.97 -5.47
CA TYR A 647 -10.86 -7.94 -6.34
C TYR A 647 -10.11 -9.26 -6.23
N PHE A 648 -9.84 -9.87 -7.37
CA PHE A 648 -9.19 -11.17 -7.46
C PHE A 648 -7.84 -11.05 -8.15
N ASN A 649 -6.84 -11.68 -7.55
CA ASN A 649 -5.52 -11.86 -8.16
C ASN A 649 -5.53 -13.10 -9.06
N CYS A 650 -5.05 -12.93 -10.30
CA CYS A 650 -4.83 -14.05 -11.21
C CYS A 650 -3.64 -14.90 -10.73
N LEU A 651 -3.91 -16.10 -10.24
CA LEU A 651 -2.89 -17.07 -9.81
C LEU A 651 -2.29 -17.85 -10.98
N LYS A 652 -3.09 -18.05 -12.03
CA LYS A 652 -2.71 -18.77 -13.26
C LYS A 652 -3.31 -18.05 -14.45
N ALA A 653 -2.49 -17.84 -15.48
CA ALA A 653 -2.94 -17.18 -16.70
C ALA A 653 -4.23 -17.82 -17.23
N ALA A 654 -5.23 -17.00 -17.49
CA ALA A 654 -6.57 -17.45 -17.83
C ALA A 654 -7.15 -16.63 -19.00
N PRO A 655 -7.82 -17.27 -19.96
CA PRO A 655 -8.56 -16.58 -21.01
C PRO A 655 -9.76 -15.81 -20.45
N LEU A 656 -9.88 -14.53 -20.84
CA LEU A 656 -11.05 -13.70 -20.67
C LEU A 656 -11.98 -13.94 -21.87
N HIS A 657 -13.15 -14.52 -21.65
CA HIS A 657 -14.12 -14.83 -22.70
C HIS A 657 -15.23 -13.78 -22.79
N GLU A 658 -15.82 -13.56 -23.96
CA GLU A 658 -16.96 -12.63 -24.07
C GLU A 658 -18.26 -13.18 -23.44
N ALA A 659 -18.36 -14.51 -23.28
CA ALA A 659 -19.56 -15.20 -22.78
C ALA A 659 -19.25 -16.13 -21.60
N LEU A 660 -20.30 -16.43 -20.80
CA LEU A 660 -20.22 -17.30 -19.64
C LEU A 660 -19.63 -18.67 -19.99
N GLU A 661 -20.15 -19.30 -21.05
CA GLU A 661 -19.68 -20.59 -21.56
C GLU A 661 -18.33 -20.42 -22.26
N ALA A 662 -17.28 -21.10 -21.78
CA ALA A 662 -15.96 -21.03 -22.41
C ALA A 662 -15.94 -21.74 -23.78
N GLY A 663 -16.75 -22.79 -23.95
CA GLY A 663 -16.81 -23.60 -25.16
C GLY A 663 -17.32 -22.81 -26.37
N GLY A 664 -16.39 -22.35 -27.22
CA GLY A 664 -16.72 -21.64 -28.46
C GLY A 664 -16.85 -20.11 -28.32
N ALA A 665 -16.70 -19.56 -27.12
CA ALA A 665 -16.69 -18.11 -26.91
C ALA A 665 -15.39 -17.47 -27.40
N VAL A 666 -15.48 -16.24 -27.94
CA VAL A 666 -14.30 -15.48 -28.34
C VAL A 666 -13.49 -15.09 -27.10
N VAL A 667 -12.18 -15.33 -27.16
CA VAL A 667 -11.24 -14.86 -26.15
C VAL A 667 -10.96 -13.38 -26.41
N VAL A 668 -11.43 -12.52 -25.51
CA VAL A 668 -11.17 -11.08 -25.52
C VAL A 668 -9.67 -10.82 -25.39
N ARG A 669 -9.04 -11.47 -24.39
CA ARG A 669 -7.58 -11.51 -24.20
C ARG A 669 -7.18 -12.53 -23.12
N GLN A 670 -5.88 -12.65 -22.86
CA GLN A 670 -5.36 -13.36 -21.70
C GLN A 670 -5.23 -12.43 -20.49
N ILE A 671 -5.64 -12.90 -19.32
CA ILE A 671 -5.31 -12.30 -18.02
C ILE A 671 -3.99 -12.92 -17.55
N ALA A 672 -3.00 -12.09 -17.24
CA ALA A 672 -1.67 -12.55 -16.83
C ALA A 672 -1.62 -12.88 -15.34
N VAL A 673 -0.69 -13.75 -14.92
CA VAL A 673 -0.44 -14.02 -13.50
C VAL A 673 -0.08 -12.72 -12.77
N GLY A 674 -0.70 -12.48 -11.62
CA GLY A 674 -0.57 -11.27 -10.82
C GLY A 674 -1.43 -10.09 -11.28
N GLU A 675 -2.17 -10.23 -12.40
CA GLU A 675 -3.13 -9.22 -12.81
C GLU A 675 -4.37 -9.25 -11.89
N VAL A 676 -4.86 -8.07 -11.52
CA VAL A 676 -6.04 -7.89 -10.66
C VAL A 676 -7.28 -7.71 -11.53
N VAL A 677 -8.34 -8.43 -11.18
CA VAL A 677 -9.64 -8.31 -11.83
C VAL A 677 -10.72 -8.02 -10.79
N GLU A 678 -11.62 -7.10 -11.10
CA GLU A 678 -12.80 -6.81 -10.28
C GLU A 678 -13.96 -7.71 -10.72
N LEU A 679 -14.58 -8.42 -9.79
CA LEU A 679 -15.79 -9.22 -10.04
C LEU A 679 -16.96 -8.31 -10.49
N LEU A 680 -17.68 -8.62 -11.56
CA LEU A 680 -18.90 -7.90 -11.96
C LEU A 680 -20.13 -8.76 -11.73
N GLU A 681 -20.03 -10.06 -12.04
CA GLU A 681 -21.13 -11.02 -11.98
C GLU A 681 -20.61 -12.41 -11.63
N GLY A 682 -21.39 -13.18 -10.88
CA GLY A 682 -20.98 -14.47 -10.33
C GLY A 682 -20.29 -14.35 -8.97
N PRO A 683 -19.57 -15.39 -8.50
CA PRO A 683 -19.28 -16.64 -9.19
C PRO A 683 -20.53 -17.48 -9.49
N THR A 684 -20.61 -18.07 -10.68
CA THR A 684 -21.67 -18.99 -11.10
C THR A 684 -21.07 -20.20 -11.82
N LYS A 685 -21.81 -21.31 -11.92
CA LYS A 685 -21.33 -22.50 -12.64
C LYS A 685 -21.74 -22.45 -14.11
N ASP A 686 -20.81 -22.78 -15.00
CA ASP A 686 -21.14 -23.04 -16.42
C ASP A 686 -21.66 -24.47 -16.64
N ALA A 687 -21.97 -24.81 -17.90
CA ALA A 687 -22.41 -26.15 -18.28
C ALA A 687 -21.36 -27.24 -17.94
N GLY A 688 -20.07 -26.88 -17.86
CA GLY A 688 -18.96 -27.74 -17.48
C GLY A 688 -18.75 -27.90 -15.97
N GLN A 689 -19.61 -27.30 -15.14
CA GLN A 689 -19.46 -27.21 -13.68
C GLN A 689 -18.20 -26.45 -13.22
N GLU A 690 -17.57 -25.66 -14.10
CA GLU A 690 -16.52 -24.73 -13.70
C GLU A 690 -17.14 -23.51 -13.02
N SER A 691 -16.51 -23.01 -11.96
CA SER A 691 -16.90 -21.74 -11.35
C SER A 691 -16.35 -20.60 -12.18
N ARG A 692 -17.24 -19.78 -12.73
CA ARG A 692 -16.97 -18.68 -13.66
C ARG A 692 -17.42 -17.36 -13.04
N MET A 693 -16.70 -16.30 -13.35
CA MET A 693 -17.10 -14.94 -12.99
C MET A 693 -16.91 -14.01 -14.17
N LYS A 694 -17.86 -13.08 -14.35
CA LYS A 694 -17.68 -11.92 -15.22
C LYS A 694 -16.85 -10.92 -14.45
N VAL A 695 -15.81 -10.38 -15.07
CA VAL A 695 -14.85 -9.48 -14.42
C VAL A 695 -14.51 -8.30 -15.32
N ARG A 696 -14.00 -7.23 -14.70
CA ARG A 696 -13.26 -6.15 -15.35
C ARG A 696 -11.80 -6.23 -14.94
N ALA A 697 -10.88 -6.25 -15.89
CA ALA A 697 -9.47 -6.19 -15.56
C ALA A 697 -9.03 -4.76 -15.21
N GLU A 698 -8.31 -4.58 -14.11
CA GLU A 698 -7.87 -3.24 -13.68
C GLU A 698 -6.86 -2.60 -14.64
N LYS A 699 -6.10 -3.43 -15.36
CA LYS A 699 -5.01 -2.99 -16.24
C LYS A 699 -5.48 -2.15 -17.43
N ASP A 700 -6.59 -2.53 -18.04
CA ASP A 700 -7.06 -1.96 -19.32
C ASP A 700 -8.59 -1.83 -19.42
N GLY A 701 -9.33 -2.21 -18.37
CA GLY A 701 -10.79 -2.14 -18.36
C GLY A 701 -11.49 -3.23 -19.18
N ALA A 702 -10.77 -4.23 -19.71
CA ALA A 702 -11.38 -5.31 -20.47
C ALA A 702 -12.39 -6.09 -19.64
N ILE A 703 -13.59 -6.30 -20.19
CA ILE A 703 -14.69 -7.02 -19.54
C ILE A 703 -14.89 -8.39 -20.21
N GLY A 704 -15.12 -9.41 -19.39
CA GLY A 704 -15.47 -10.76 -19.87
C GLY A 704 -15.52 -11.78 -18.74
N TRP A 705 -15.68 -13.05 -19.09
CA TRP A 705 -15.81 -14.18 -18.19
C TRP A 705 -14.49 -14.94 -18.04
N VAL A 706 -14.08 -15.19 -16.80
CA VAL A 706 -12.93 -16.02 -16.45
C VAL A 706 -13.35 -17.22 -15.61
N THR A 707 -12.61 -18.32 -15.73
CA THR A 707 -12.75 -19.46 -14.81
C THR A 707 -12.02 -19.13 -13.51
N VAL A 708 -12.75 -19.07 -12.39
CA VAL A 708 -12.20 -18.88 -11.03
C VAL A 708 -11.63 -20.19 -10.51
N LYS A 709 -12.38 -21.27 -10.70
CA LYS A 709 -12.08 -22.61 -10.20
C LYS A 709 -12.59 -23.64 -11.20
N SER A 710 -11.67 -24.48 -11.70
CA SER A 710 -12.04 -25.59 -12.59
C SER A 710 -12.92 -26.62 -11.87
N SER A 711 -13.56 -27.50 -12.64
CA SER A 711 -14.33 -28.64 -12.12
C SER A 711 -13.49 -29.58 -11.22
N GLY A 712 -12.17 -29.66 -11.46
CA GLY A 712 -11.21 -30.40 -10.62
C GLY A 712 -10.75 -29.66 -9.37
N GLY A 713 -11.30 -28.49 -9.06
CA GLY A 713 -10.99 -27.70 -7.86
C GLY A 713 -9.74 -26.82 -7.95
N VAL A 714 -9.05 -26.80 -9.09
CA VAL A 714 -7.89 -25.92 -9.30
C VAL A 714 -8.36 -24.47 -9.39
N LYS A 715 -7.86 -23.62 -8.49
CA LYS A 715 -8.08 -22.17 -8.50
C LYS A 715 -7.18 -21.48 -9.54
N PHE A 716 -7.77 -20.55 -10.30
CA PHE A 716 -7.09 -19.62 -11.20
C PHE A 716 -7.08 -18.20 -10.64
N PHE A 717 -8.04 -17.88 -9.78
CA PHE A 717 -8.20 -16.57 -9.16
C PHE A 717 -8.46 -16.73 -7.65
N GLU A 718 -7.97 -15.78 -6.86
CA GLU A 718 -8.21 -15.70 -5.42
C GLU A 718 -8.43 -14.25 -5.01
N SER A 719 -9.44 -14.04 -4.17
CA SER A 719 -9.81 -12.74 -3.60
C SER A 719 -8.89 -12.34 -2.46
#